data_AF-A0A5B1QFF1-F1
#
_entry.id   AF-A0A5B1QFF1-F1
#
_cell.length_a   1.000
_cell.length_b   1.000
_cell.length_c   1.000
_cell.angle_alpha   90.00
_cell.angle_beta   90.00
_cell.angle_gamma   90.00
#
_symmetry.space_group_name_H-M   'P 1'
#
loop_
_entity.id
_entity.type
_entity.pdbx_description
1 polymer ?
#
loop_
_entity_poly.entity_id
_entity_poly.type
_entity_poly.pdbx_seq_one_letter_code
_entity_poly.pdbx_strand_id
1 'polypeptide(L)'
;MPDLSFAYYCSGHGYGHATRVSAFASHLLSLNPSPTVHIVSSAPKHVFADSIARGALYRYANIDPVIVQPLAYRVDRQKSVQVLQEFLEQKDTKISQEVQWLRDTKIDCVLSDAAFLAFLAANQACLPSILITNFTFDSVYSYLSASFIDQSRPHQPNLHPLSTHCAISEPDEPIPEALVNSLVDQLHEGYRHADMLLRLPGAVPIPSFPNEPALPSPTWIDPTTLTFKPPVVAHLHKSLKTLPLHPSIPFQPEPCASKPKPLPRTAHPAPLLVRTANPAVYTPAGRGRFLTSLGIPTHLHDPATTKILVVSFGGQVIHKPSRSRSHSRQPSGATTPHPRTPRGLALDLPADGGGDGNGLALGELHDSLDKLAASKEQNGNDKDKTPPRANGRSKQTLAVPSTPTPISTPSHIYIPGAPAPASKSPLMPTFATVPPTPPARGAFAQSPWGIPYGDTEAEADMGMESQFLPDASWIAVVCGVADSKEWRRGGGDGDDEDALPDGFFIAPKGVYMPDLMAVGDVLLGKLGYGTVSECVESCTPFVYVSRPLFIEEHGLRLLLDHEGVGVEMAHEEYEAGEWAARIREAWARGAQAKRERRAGVRVVDRVAKGREMAEFVVRWVDEWASHEIEGSGQ
;
A
#
# COMPACT_ATOMS: atom_id res chain seq x y z
N MET A 1 30.80 -18.37 -22.13
CA MET A 1 30.38 -16.95 -22.04
C MET A 1 31.04 -16.39 -20.79
N PRO A 2 31.46 -15.12 -20.78
CA PRO A 2 31.93 -14.49 -19.54
C PRO A 2 30.84 -14.51 -18.47
N ASP A 3 31.24 -14.50 -17.20
CA ASP A 3 30.33 -14.43 -16.06
C ASP A 3 29.74 -13.01 -15.96
N LEU A 4 28.64 -12.74 -16.68
CA LEU A 4 27.99 -11.42 -16.70
C LEU A 4 27.57 -10.97 -15.29
N SER A 5 27.74 -9.69 -15.01
CA SER A 5 27.36 -9.03 -13.76
C SER A 5 26.34 -7.92 -14.01
N PHE A 6 25.18 -8.02 -13.35
CA PHE A 6 24.09 -7.05 -13.47
C PHE A 6 23.93 -6.25 -12.18
N ALA A 7 23.76 -4.93 -12.30
CA ALA A 7 23.21 -4.10 -11.23
C ALA A 7 21.72 -3.85 -11.50
N TYR A 8 20.84 -4.40 -10.67
CA TYR A 8 19.40 -4.25 -10.79
C TYR A 8 18.86 -3.28 -9.74
N TYR A 9 18.63 -2.05 -10.16
CA TYR A 9 18.07 -0.99 -9.36
C TYR A 9 16.56 -1.17 -9.20
N CYS A 10 16.07 -1.01 -7.97
CA CYS A 10 14.67 -1.22 -7.62
C CYS A 10 14.18 -0.11 -6.71
N SER A 11 13.11 0.57 -7.13
CA SER A 11 12.42 1.56 -6.29
C SER A 11 12.05 1.01 -4.92
N GLY A 12 12.24 1.82 -3.88
CA GLY A 12 11.78 1.51 -2.53
C GLY A 12 10.29 1.74 -2.30
N HIS A 13 9.58 2.34 -3.26
CA HIS A 13 8.20 2.78 -3.12
C HIS A 13 7.21 1.59 -3.22
N GLY A 14 6.94 0.98 -2.07
CA GLY A 14 6.04 -0.17 -1.96
C GLY A 14 6.66 -1.49 -2.42
N TYR A 15 6.09 -2.60 -1.99
CA TYR A 15 6.70 -3.92 -2.23
C TYR A 15 6.47 -4.49 -3.63
N GLY A 16 5.60 -3.88 -4.45
CA GLY A 16 5.33 -4.36 -5.82
C GLY A 16 6.57 -4.36 -6.72
N HIS A 17 7.40 -3.33 -6.62
CA HIS A 17 8.69 -3.24 -7.32
C HIS A 17 9.66 -4.34 -6.84
N ALA A 18 9.80 -4.47 -5.52
CA ALA A 18 10.69 -5.46 -4.94
C ALA A 18 10.29 -6.90 -5.31
N THR A 19 8.99 -7.22 -5.33
CA THR A 19 8.51 -8.57 -5.67
C THR A 19 8.78 -8.95 -7.12
N ARG A 20 8.60 -8.02 -8.07
CA ARG A 20 8.83 -8.31 -9.50
C ARG A 20 10.32 -8.32 -9.86
N VAL A 21 11.13 -7.47 -9.21
CA VAL A 21 12.60 -7.51 -9.30
C VAL A 21 13.12 -8.83 -8.74
N SER A 22 12.63 -9.27 -7.57
CA SER A 22 13.01 -10.56 -6.99
C SER A 22 12.63 -11.74 -7.90
N ALA A 23 11.46 -11.69 -8.54
CA ALA A 23 11.03 -12.70 -9.51
C ALA A 23 11.96 -12.76 -10.74
N PHE A 24 12.28 -11.62 -11.35
CA PHE A 24 13.15 -11.61 -12.53
C PHE A 24 14.62 -11.91 -12.22
N ALA A 25 15.15 -11.41 -11.09
CA ALA A 25 16.48 -11.78 -10.61
C ALA A 25 16.60 -13.30 -10.41
N SER A 26 15.54 -13.95 -9.91
CA SER A 26 15.49 -15.41 -9.77
C SER A 26 15.54 -16.14 -11.12
N HIS A 27 14.98 -15.55 -12.19
CA HIS A 27 15.07 -16.10 -13.54
C HIS A 27 16.48 -15.94 -14.14
N LEU A 28 17.10 -14.77 -13.99
CA LEU A 28 18.49 -14.54 -14.38
C LEU A 28 19.43 -15.55 -13.70
N LEU A 29 19.33 -15.70 -12.38
CA LEU A 29 20.12 -16.65 -11.58
C LEU A 29 19.81 -18.14 -11.87
N SER A 30 18.78 -18.43 -12.67
CA SER A 30 18.43 -19.80 -13.08
C SER A 30 19.09 -20.23 -14.39
N LEU A 31 19.77 -19.32 -15.07
CA LEU A 31 20.46 -19.57 -16.34
C LEU A 31 21.78 -20.33 -16.12
N ASN A 32 22.33 -20.87 -17.20
CA ASN A 32 23.63 -21.52 -17.21
C ASN A 32 24.45 -21.04 -18.44
N PRO A 33 25.58 -20.33 -18.24
CA PRO A 33 26.13 -19.91 -16.94
C PRO A 33 25.21 -18.94 -16.20
N SER A 34 25.23 -19.00 -14.86
CA SER A 34 24.43 -18.10 -14.03
C SER A 34 25.16 -16.75 -13.91
N PRO A 35 24.53 -15.63 -14.26
CA PRO A 35 25.12 -14.32 -14.05
C PRO A 35 25.14 -13.94 -12.57
N THR A 36 25.97 -12.96 -12.21
CA THR A 36 25.93 -12.29 -10.91
C THR A 36 24.87 -11.19 -10.95
N VAL A 37 24.03 -11.10 -9.91
CA VAL A 37 22.96 -10.08 -9.83
C VAL A 37 23.07 -9.31 -8.51
N HIS A 38 23.34 -8.01 -8.61
CA HIS A 38 23.35 -7.06 -7.50
C HIS A 38 22.04 -6.27 -7.48
N ILE A 39 21.17 -6.57 -6.52
CA ILE A 39 19.96 -5.78 -6.26
C ILE A 39 20.33 -4.54 -5.45
N VAL A 40 19.99 -3.36 -5.99
CA VAL A 40 20.23 -2.06 -5.35
C VAL A 40 18.89 -1.40 -5.04
N SER A 41 18.57 -1.22 -3.76
CA SER A 41 17.26 -0.70 -3.35
C SER A 41 17.24 -0.15 -1.93
N SER A 42 16.32 0.77 -1.63
CA SER A 42 15.98 1.17 -0.27
C SER A 42 14.88 0.28 0.35
N ALA A 43 14.24 -0.60 -0.44
CA ALA A 43 13.27 -1.56 0.07
C ALA A 43 13.94 -2.55 1.04
N PRO A 44 13.24 -3.02 2.10
CA PRO A 44 13.80 -3.94 3.07
C PRO A 44 14.33 -5.24 2.44
N LYS A 45 15.54 -5.65 2.83
CA LYS A 45 16.23 -6.85 2.30
C LYS A 45 15.36 -8.12 2.30
N HIS A 46 14.51 -8.30 3.31
CA HIS A 46 13.69 -9.50 3.44
C HIS A 46 12.66 -9.68 2.31
N VAL A 47 12.27 -8.61 1.59
CA VAL A 47 11.34 -8.71 0.45
C VAL A 47 12.01 -9.41 -0.75
N PHE A 48 13.34 -9.41 -0.81
CA PHE A 48 14.14 -10.07 -1.84
C PHE A 48 14.61 -11.48 -1.43
N ALA A 49 14.05 -12.07 -0.37
CA ALA A 49 14.53 -13.34 0.19
C ALA A 49 14.65 -14.46 -0.85
N ASP A 50 13.70 -14.58 -1.78
CA ASP A 50 13.68 -15.66 -2.79
C ASP A 50 14.88 -15.57 -3.76
N SER A 51 15.20 -14.36 -4.23
CA SER A 51 16.33 -14.13 -5.13
C SER A 51 17.66 -14.19 -4.38
N ILE A 52 17.71 -13.69 -3.14
CA ILE A 52 18.90 -13.80 -2.28
C ILE A 52 19.22 -15.27 -1.98
N ALA A 53 18.21 -16.10 -1.70
CA ALA A 53 18.38 -17.53 -1.50
C ALA A 53 18.94 -18.26 -2.75
N ARG A 54 18.80 -17.65 -3.93
CA ARG A 54 19.37 -18.12 -5.20
C ARG A 54 20.73 -17.51 -5.54
N GLY A 55 21.29 -16.65 -4.68
CA GLY A 55 22.60 -16.04 -4.88
C GLY A 55 22.59 -14.56 -5.26
N ALA A 56 21.43 -13.88 -5.29
CA ALA A 56 21.40 -12.44 -5.50
C ALA A 56 22.12 -11.71 -4.34
N LEU A 57 22.91 -10.71 -4.69
CA LEU A 57 23.58 -9.82 -3.75
C LEU A 57 22.69 -8.59 -3.52
N TYR A 58 22.57 -8.13 -2.27
CA TYR A 58 21.74 -6.97 -1.93
C TYR A 58 22.60 -5.83 -1.39
N ARG A 59 22.41 -4.61 -1.94
CA ARG A 59 22.96 -3.36 -1.43
C ARG A 59 21.83 -2.37 -1.14
N TYR A 60 21.80 -1.86 0.09
CA TYR A 60 20.91 -0.77 0.45
C TYR A 60 21.39 0.54 -0.20
N ALA A 61 20.51 1.24 -0.91
CA ALA A 61 20.79 2.58 -1.45
C ALA A 61 19.51 3.39 -1.66
N ASN A 62 19.55 4.70 -1.36
CA ASN A 62 18.47 5.64 -1.64
C ASN A 62 18.62 6.21 -3.06
N ILE A 63 17.96 5.58 -4.03
CA ILE A 63 18.17 5.76 -5.49
C ILE A 63 16.99 6.39 -6.23
N ASP A 64 15.86 6.60 -5.55
CA ASP A 64 14.64 7.15 -6.12
C ASP A 64 13.84 7.96 -5.08
N PRO A 65 13.11 9.00 -5.51
CA PRO A 65 12.17 9.70 -4.67
C PRO A 65 10.86 8.91 -4.54
N VAL A 66 10.22 8.99 -3.38
CA VAL A 66 8.99 8.23 -3.08
C VAL A 66 7.76 9.15 -3.08
N ILE A 67 6.62 8.61 -3.53
CA ILE A 67 5.32 9.26 -3.33
C ILE A 67 4.89 9.04 -1.88
N VAL A 68 4.45 10.12 -1.24
CA VAL A 68 4.05 10.10 0.16
C VAL A 68 2.58 9.70 0.25
N GLN A 69 2.33 8.63 1.01
CA GLN A 69 1.02 8.02 1.16
C GLN A 69 0.62 7.99 2.64
N PRO A 70 -0.10 9.01 3.15
CA PRO A 70 -0.56 9.01 4.54
C PRO A 70 -1.58 7.90 4.82
N LEU A 71 -2.36 7.51 3.81
CA LEU A 71 -3.34 6.41 3.87
C LEU A 71 -3.16 5.46 2.67
N ALA A 72 -3.83 4.30 2.71
CA ALA A 72 -3.77 3.27 1.65
C ALA A 72 -4.10 3.75 0.24
N TYR A 73 -5.06 4.65 0.17
CA TYR A 73 -5.67 5.14 -1.05
C TYR A 73 -5.38 6.61 -1.34
N ARG A 74 -4.69 7.31 -0.42
CA ARG A 74 -4.47 8.75 -0.50
C ARG A 74 -3.02 9.10 -0.80
N VAL A 75 -2.84 10.10 -1.66
CA VAL A 75 -1.56 10.74 -1.96
C VAL A 75 -1.48 12.08 -1.22
N ASP A 76 -0.32 12.36 -0.63
CA ASP A 76 0.04 13.70 -0.16
C ASP A 76 0.87 14.38 -1.26
N ARG A 77 0.22 15.22 -2.07
CA ARG A 77 0.82 15.84 -3.26
C ARG A 77 1.96 16.79 -2.86
N GLN A 78 1.72 17.66 -1.90
CA GLN A 78 2.67 18.68 -1.43
C GLN A 78 3.94 18.03 -0.89
N LYS A 79 3.80 17.07 0.02
CA LYS A 79 4.95 16.38 0.60
C LYS A 79 5.67 15.49 -0.40
N SER A 80 4.96 14.91 -1.38
CA SER A 80 5.59 14.17 -2.48
C SER A 80 6.49 15.08 -3.32
N VAL A 81 6.04 16.30 -3.64
CA VAL A 81 6.86 17.29 -4.37
C VAL A 81 8.07 17.73 -3.54
N GLN A 82 7.89 17.97 -2.25
CA GLN A 82 9.01 18.31 -1.36
C GLN A 82 10.08 17.20 -1.34
N VAL A 83 9.66 15.94 -1.18
CA VAL A 83 10.57 14.77 -1.23
C VAL A 83 11.31 14.70 -2.56
N LEU A 84 10.63 14.99 -3.67
CA LEU A 84 11.26 15.04 -4.99
C LEU A 84 12.31 16.16 -5.08
N GLN A 85 11.99 17.36 -4.60
CA GLN A 85 12.93 18.50 -4.59
C GLN A 85 14.19 18.17 -3.78
N GLU A 86 14.03 17.71 -2.55
CA GLU A 86 15.14 17.31 -1.66
C GLU A 86 15.99 16.20 -2.27
N PHE A 87 15.35 15.24 -2.97
CA PHE A 87 16.08 14.19 -3.68
C PHE A 87 16.89 14.75 -4.85
N LEU A 88 16.29 15.63 -5.66
CA LEU A 88 16.94 16.22 -6.83
C LEU A 88 18.11 17.14 -6.46
N GLU A 89 18.08 17.79 -5.31
CA GLU A 89 19.22 18.56 -4.77
C GLU A 89 20.47 17.69 -4.55
N GLN A 90 20.29 16.40 -4.26
CA GLN A 90 21.37 15.45 -4.04
C GLN A 90 21.71 14.59 -5.27
N LYS A 91 21.02 14.82 -6.40
CA LYS A 91 21.06 13.97 -7.59
C LYS A 91 22.49 13.71 -8.09
N ASP A 92 23.28 14.76 -8.30
CA ASP A 92 24.61 14.63 -8.92
C ASP A 92 25.61 13.94 -7.99
N THR A 93 25.49 14.16 -6.68
CA THR A 93 26.30 13.45 -5.67
C THR A 93 25.98 11.96 -5.68
N LYS A 94 24.68 11.61 -5.72
CA LYS A 94 24.23 10.22 -5.81
C LYS A 94 24.70 9.55 -7.10
N ILE A 95 24.57 10.23 -8.25
CA ILE A 95 25.06 9.71 -9.53
C ILE A 95 26.56 9.40 -9.44
N SER A 96 27.37 10.33 -8.92
CA SER A 96 28.81 10.14 -8.80
C SER A 96 29.18 8.92 -7.95
N GLN A 97 28.48 8.71 -6.84
CA GLN A 97 28.66 7.54 -5.97
C GLN A 97 28.31 6.23 -6.71
N GLU A 98 27.21 6.24 -7.46
CA GLU A 98 26.75 5.08 -8.20
C GLU A 98 27.67 4.75 -9.38
N VAL A 99 28.18 5.74 -10.11
CA VAL A 99 29.17 5.55 -11.17
C VAL A 99 30.43 4.87 -10.64
N GLN A 100 30.95 5.34 -9.51
CA GLN A 100 32.13 4.75 -8.89
C GLN A 100 31.87 3.29 -8.49
N TRP A 101 30.73 3.03 -7.84
CA TRP A 101 30.36 1.69 -7.41
C TRP A 101 30.16 0.71 -8.58
N LEU A 102 29.52 1.14 -9.66
CA LEU A 102 29.32 0.33 -10.88
C LEU A 102 30.67 -0.10 -11.49
N ARG A 103 31.64 0.81 -11.54
CA ARG A 103 33.00 0.54 -12.05
C ARG A 103 33.78 -0.41 -11.13
N ASP A 104 33.77 -0.15 -9.83
CA ASP A 104 34.50 -0.96 -8.85
C ASP A 104 33.96 -2.40 -8.78
N THR A 105 32.66 -2.56 -8.96
CA THR A 105 31.97 -3.87 -8.96
C THR A 105 32.06 -4.57 -10.31
N LYS A 106 32.59 -3.90 -11.35
CA LYS A 106 32.70 -4.41 -12.73
C LYS A 106 31.35 -4.89 -13.28
N ILE A 107 30.35 -4.03 -13.17
CA ILE A 107 29.01 -4.30 -13.73
C ILE A 107 29.08 -4.23 -15.26
N ASP A 108 28.46 -5.20 -15.93
CA ASP A 108 28.37 -5.25 -17.39
C ASP A 108 27.11 -4.58 -17.93
N CYS A 109 26.01 -4.64 -17.17
CA CYS A 109 24.75 -4.00 -17.56
C CYS A 109 23.92 -3.54 -16.36
N VAL A 110 23.30 -2.36 -16.49
CA VAL A 110 22.38 -1.81 -15.50
C VAL A 110 20.94 -2.14 -15.88
N LEU A 111 20.24 -2.84 -15.00
CA LEU A 111 18.80 -3.04 -15.08
C LEU A 111 18.15 -2.07 -14.09
N SER A 112 17.01 -1.47 -14.43
CA SER A 112 16.30 -0.63 -13.47
C SER A 112 14.80 -0.79 -13.57
N ASP A 113 14.20 -0.94 -12.39
CA ASP A 113 12.78 -0.95 -12.16
C ASP A 113 12.35 0.42 -11.62
N ALA A 114 11.98 1.29 -12.57
CA ALA A 114 11.52 2.66 -12.37
C ALA A 114 12.52 3.64 -11.70
N ALA A 115 13.72 3.26 -11.28
CA ALA A 115 14.68 4.22 -10.72
C ALA A 115 15.45 4.96 -11.84
N PHE A 116 15.12 6.24 -12.09
CA PHE A 116 15.70 7.01 -13.19
C PHE A 116 17.21 7.28 -13.04
N LEU A 117 17.69 7.43 -11.80
CA LEU A 117 19.08 7.77 -11.49
C LEU A 117 20.05 6.67 -11.97
N ALA A 118 19.59 5.42 -12.01
CA ALA A 118 20.37 4.28 -12.50
C ALA A 118 20.82 4.47 -13.96
N PHE A 119 20.00 5.07 -14.81
CA PHE A 119 20.34 5.27 -16.23
C PHE A 119 21.35 6.39 -16.43
N LEU A 120 21.28 7.45 -15.60
CA LEU A 120 22.28 8.50 -15.59
C LEU A 120 23.63 7.95 -15.14
N ALA A 121 23.65 7.16 -14.07
CA ALA A 121 24.85 6.48 -13.58
C ALA A 121 25.41 5.47 -14.61
N ALA A 122 24.54 4.67 -15.25
CA ALA A 122 24.96 3.73 -16.29
C ALA A 122 25.59 4.45 -17.48
N ASN A 123 24.98 5.54 -17.95
CA ASN A 123 25.52 6.34 -19.04
C ASN A 123 26.90 6.93 -18.68
N GLN A 124 27.03 7.47 -17.46
CA GLN A 124 28.28 7.98 -16.90
C GLN A 124 29.37 6.93 -16.68
N ALA A 125 28.95 5.68 -16.42
CA ALA A 125 29.83 4.53 -16.34
C ALA A 125 30.12 3.88 -17.71
N CYS A 126 29.53 4.39 -18.79
CA CYS A 126 29.62 3.84 -20.14
C CYS A 126 29.07 2.41 -20.26
N LEU A 127 27.98 2.12 -19.54
CA LEU A 127 27.35 0.81 -19.49
C LEU A 127 26.01 0.81 -20.24
N PRO A 128 25.67 -0.28 -20.95
CA PRO A 128 24.32 -0.47 -21.45
C PRO A 128 23.30 -0.56 -20.32
N SER A 129 22.10 -0.07 -20.58
CA SER A 129 21.05 -0.04 -19.56
C SER A 129 19.65 -0.39 -20.05
N ILE A 130 18.89 -1.13 -19.23
CA ILE A 130 17.57 -1.66 -19.56
C ILE A 130 16.54 -1.21 -18.52
N LEU A 131 15.51 -0.51 -18.99
CA LEU A 131 14.33 -0.16 -18.20
C LEU A 131 13.34 -1.33 -18.23
N ILE A 132 13.01 -1.88 -17.05
CA ILE A 132 12.06 -2.97 -16.89
C ILE A 132 10.93 -2.48 -15.99
N THR A 133 9.80 -2.07 -16.56
CA THR A 133 8.68 -1.50 -15.78
C THR A 133 7.36 -1.48 -16.56
N ASN A 134 6.26 -1.24 -15.86
CA ASN A 134 4.96 -0.88 -16.44
C ASN A 134 4.67 0.64 -16.36
N PHE A 135 5.39 1.39 -15.52
CA PHE A 135 5.27 2.84 -15.42
C PHE A 135 6.59 3.50 -15.01
N THR A 136 6.69 4.82 -15.18
CA THR A 136 7.84 5.63 -14.78
C THR A 136 7.39 6.76 -13.85
N PHE A 137 8.28 7.22 -12.95
CA PHE A 137 7.92 8.21 -11.94
C PHE A 137 7.72 9.61 -12.52
N ASP A 138 8.26 9.93 -13.69
CA ASP A 138 7.94 11.16 -14.43
C ASP A 138 6.42 11.27 -14.67
N SER A 139 5.78 10.17 -15.10
CA SER A 139 4.33 10.07 -15.26
C SER A 139 3.58 10.21 -13.93
N VAL A 140 4.11 9.62 -12.85
CA VAL A 140 3.47 9.66 -11.52
C VAL A 140 3.55 11.06 -10.91
N TYR A 141 4.72 11.69 -10.92
CA TYR A 141 4.91 13.04 -10.42
C TYR A 141 4.18 14.07 -11.30
N SER A 142 4.17 13.89 -12.63
CA SER A 142 3.36 14.70 -13.54
C SER A 142 1.88 14.66 -13.18
N TYR A 143 1.40 13.53 -12.66
CA TYR A 143 -0.01 13.35 -12.32
C TYR A 143 -0.43 14.09 -11.04
N LEU A 144 0.52 14.59 -10.24
CA LEU A 144 0.23 15.41 -9.06
C LEU A 144 -0.43 16.76 -9.41
N SER A 145 -0.34 17.20 -10.68
CA SER A 145 -1.05 18.39 -11.17
C SER A 145 -2.49 18.11 -11.67
N ALA A 146 -2.97 16.87 -11.57
CA ALA A 146 -4.32 16.54 -12.01
C ALA A 146 -5.37 17.38 -11.27
N SER A 147 -6.33 17.93 -12.01
CA SER A 147 -7.29 18.91 -11.49
C SER A 147 -8.38 18.30 -10.59
N PHE A 148 -8.61 17.00 -10.68
CA PHE A 148 -9.56 16.36 -9.79
C PHE A 148 -8.99 16.32 -8.36
N ILE A 149 -9.88 16.53 -7.42
CA ILE A 149 -9.60 16.48 -5.98
C ILE A 149 -10.18 15.17 -5.48
N ASP A 150 -9.35 14.39 -4.79
CA ASP A 150 -9.80 13.18 -4.13
C ASP A 150 -10.76 13.55 -2.99
N GLN A 151 -12.07 13.46 -3.24
CA GLN A 151 -13.12 13.82 -2.29
C GLN A 151 -13.29 12.73 -1.21
N SER A 152 -12.21 12.38 -0.51
CA SER A 152 -12.37 11.83 0.83
C SER A 152 -12.93 12.97 1.70
N ARG A 153 -14.22 12.90 2.07
CA ARG A 153 -14.90 13.99 2.79
C ARG A 153 -14.00 14.50 3.92
N PRO A 154 -13.76 15.82 4.05
CA PRO A 154 -13.28 16.34 5.31
C PRO A 154 -14.33 15.95 6.36
N HIS A 155 -13.92 15.25 7.42
CA HIS A 155 -14.74 15.12 8.61
C HIS A 155 -15.32 16.51 8.93
N GLN A 156 -16.64 16.62 8.99
CA GLN A 156 -17.36 17.88 9.13
C GLN A 156 -16.68 18.80 10.17
N PRO A 157 -16.29 20.05 9.82
CA PRO A 157 -15.54 20.93 10.73
C PRO A 157 -16.39 21.56 11.84
N ASN A 158 -17.61 21.06 12.10
CA ASN A 158 -18.56 21.70 13.01
C ASN A 158 -18.97 20.83 14.19
N LEU A 159 -18.02 20.29 14.96
CA LEU A 159 -18.28 19.75 16.31
C LEU A 159 -17.02 19.87 17.21
N HIS A 160 -16.87 21.03 17.85
CA HIS A 160 -16.06 21.38 19.05
C HIS A 160 -14.52 21.16 19.11
N PRO A 161 -13.76 22.08 19.76
CA PRO A 161 -12.31 22.23 19.62
C PRO A 161 -11.49 21.52 20.73
N LEU A 162 -11.60 20.19 20.92
CA LEU A 162 -10.87 19.50 22.00
C LEU A 162 -10.30 18.10 21.67
N SER A 163 -9.93 17.84 20.42
CA SER A 163 -9.11 16.66 20.04
C SER A 163 -7.84 17.11 19.31
N THR A 164 -6.78 17.41 20.06
CA THR A 164 -5.58 18.08 19.50
C THR A 164 -4.55 17.16 18.84
N HIS A 165 -4.81 15.87 18.59
CA HIS A 165 -3.74 14.96 18.11
C HIS A 165 -4.07 13.92 17.03
N CYS A 166 -5.20 14.01 16.33
CA CYS A 166 -5.40 13.20 15.12
C CYS A 166 -6.13 13.99 14.02
N ALA A 167 -5.52 13.98 12.83
CA ALA A 167 -6.07 14.42 11.54
C ALA A 167 -6.28 15.95 11.34
N ILE A 168 -5.18 16.71 11.24
CA ILE A 168 -5.12 17.77 10.23
C ILE A 168 -4.59 17.09 8.97
N SER A 169 -5.51 16.58 8.16
CA SER A 169 -5.19 16.22 6.79
C SER A 169 -5.13 17.54 6.04
N GLU A 170 -3.97 17.92 5.51
CA GLU A 170 -3.92 19.07 4.59
C GLU A 170 -4.89 18.85 3.44
N PRO A 171 -5.59 19.89 2.95
CA PRO A 171 -6.51 19.75 1.82
C PRO A 171 -5.75 19.22 0.60
N ASP A 172 -6.37 18.31 -0.15
CA ASP A 172 -5.82 17.86 -1.42
C ASP A 172 -5.90 19.02 -2.45
N GLU A 173 -4.78 19.71 -2.64
CA GLU A 173 -4.64 20.79 -3.62
C GLU A 173 -3.75 20.31 -4.77
N PRO A 174 -4.22 20.38 -6.04
CA PRO A 174 -3.39 20.09 -7.20
C PRO A 174 -2.14 20.96 -7.23
N ILE A 175 -0.99 20.36 -7.56
CA ILE A 175 0.26 21.11 -7.66
C ILE A 175 0.26 21.92 -8.97
N PRO A 176 0.68 23.20 -8.94
CA PRO A 176 0.82 23.99 -10.16
C PRO A 176 1.66 23.28 -11.21
N GLU A 177 1.13 23.15 -12.44
CA GLU A 177 1.76 22.39 -13.51
C GLU A 177 3.18 22.88 -13.82
N ALA A 178 3.41 24.21 -13.81
CA ALA A 178 4.73 24.80 -14.03
C ALA A 178 5.78 24.32 -13.02
N LEU A 179 5.42 24.14 -11.76
CA LEU A 179 6.32 23.63 -10.73
C LEU A 179 6.63 22.15 -10.95
N VAL A 180 5.60 21.34 -11.24
CA VAL A 180 5.74 19.90 -11.49
C VAL A 180 6.60 19.64 -12.72
N ASN A 181 6.33 20.34 -13.83
CA ASN A 181 7.02 20.14 -15.11
C ASN A 181 8.54 20.32 -14.96
N SER A 182 9.00 21.37 -14.26
CA SER A 182 10.43 21.60 -14.05
C SER A 182 11.15 20.47 -13.29
N LEU A 183 10.45 19.76 -12.40
CA LEU A 183 11.01 18.63 -11.64
C LEU A 183 10.91 17.33 -12.45
N VAL A 184 9.76 17.13 -13.11
CA VAL A 184 9.47 15.97 -13.96
C VAL A 184 10.40 15.89 -15.16
N ASP A 185 10.79 17.01 -15.76
CA ASP A 185 11.73 17.05 -16.88
C ASP A 185 13.07 16.39 -16.53
N GLN A 186 13.55 16.54 -15.28
CA GLN A 186 14.78 15.89 -14.82
C GLN A 186 14.63 14.36 -14.69
N LEU A 187 13.44 13.88 -14.30
CA LEU A 187 13.14 12.45 -14.23
C LEU A 187 13.04 11.87 -15.63
N HIS A 188 12.31 12.55 -16.52
CA HIS A 188 12.16 12.19 -17.92
C HIS A 188 13.53 12.09 -18.59
N GLU A 189 14.38 13.11 -18.45
CA GLU A 189 15.77 13.11 -18.93
C GLU A 189 16.55 11.90 -18.42
N GLY A 190 16.40 11.54 -17.14
CA GLY A 190 17.00 10.33 -16.60
C GLY A 190 16.60 9.07 -17.37
N TYR A 191 15.29 8.83 -17.56
CA TYR A 191 14.81 7.68 -18.33
C TYR A 191 15.19 7.74 -19.83
N ARG A 192 15.41 8.93 -20.39
CA ARG A 192 15.92 9.10 -21.75
C ARG A 192 17.33 8.52 -21.93
N HIS A 193 18.07 8.19 -20.87
CA HIS A 193 19.36 7.54 -20.97
C HIS A 193 19.30 6.01 -21.12
N ALA A 194 18.14 5.39 -20.82
CA ALA A 194 17.94 3.94 -20.97
C ALA A 194 18.05 3.49 -22.44
N ASP A 195 18.67 2.35 -22.71
CA ASP A 195 18.91 1.86 -24.07
C ASP A 195 17.80 0.92 -24.56
N MET A 196 17.21 0.13 -23.65
CA MET A 196 16.12 -0.77 -23.98
C MET A 196 14.99 -0.66 -22.97
N LEU A 197 13.75 -0.73 -23.44
CA LEU A 197 12.55 -0.88 -22.60
C LEU A 197 12.01 -2.31 -22.70
N LEU A 198 11.85 -2.96 -21.56
CA LEU A 198 11.05 -4.17 -21.39
C LEU A 198 9.76 -3.81 -20.65
N ARG A 199 8.70 -3.56 -21.41
CA ARG A 199 7.42 -3.05 -20.88
C ARG A 199 6.59 -4.17 -20.28
N LEU A 200 6.42 -4.15 -18.97
CA LEU A 200 5.61 -5.11 -18.23
C LEU A 200 4.10 -4.90 -18.46
N PRO A 201 3.26 -5.92 -18.27
CA PRO A 201 1.80 -5.79 -18.35
C PRO A 201 1.24 -4.78 -17.34
N GLY A 202 0.04 -4.27 -17.61
CA GLY A 202 -0.59 -3.25 -16.77
C GLY A 202 0.10 -1.88 -16.88
N ALA A 203 0.57 -1.55 -18.09
CA ALA A 203 1.38 -0.37 -18.32
C ALA A 203 0.56 0.90 -18.53
N VAL A 204 1.18 2.02 -18.17
CA VAL A 204 0.80 3.36 -18.61
C VAL A 204 1.77 3.84 -19.69
N PRO A 205 1.51 4.96 -20.38
CA PRO A 205 2.50 5.54 -21.30
C PRO A 205 3.87 5.76 -20.63
N ILE A 206 4.95 5.44 -21.35
CA ILE A 206 6.34 5.63 -20.91
C ILE A 206 6.97 6.69 -21.83
N PRO A 207 6.76 7.99 -21.55
CA PRO A 207 7.02 9.09 -22.49
C PRO A 207 8.51 9.32 -22.79
N SER A 208 9.42 8.62 -22.11
CA SER A 208 10.84 8.62 -22.40
C SER A 208 11.24 7.65 -23.53
N PHE A 209 10.34 6.78 -23.98
CA PHE A 209 10.58 5.84 -25.09
C PHE A 209 9.77 6.20 -26.34
N PRO A 210 8.45 5.93 -26.46
CA PRO A 210 7.67 6.48 -27.56
C PRO A 210 7.42 7.98 -27.38
N ASN A 211 7.39 8.72 -28.48
CA ASN A 211 7.16 10.18 -28.47
C ASN A 211 5.73 10.57 -28.04
N GLU A 212 4.77 9.65 -28.14
CA GLU A 212 3.38 9.86 -27.77
C GLU A 212 2.82 8.63 -27.05
N PRO A 213 1.87 8.77 -26.11
CA PRO A 213 1.42 10.02 -25.50
C PRO A 213 2.54 10.70 -24.70
N ALA A 214 2.71 12.01 -24.92
CA ALA A 214 3.69 12.83 -24.20
C ALA A 214 3.15 13.25 -22.83
N LEU A 215 4.04 13.74 -21.96
CA LEU A 215 3.68 14.47 -20.75
C LEU A 215 2.98 15.79 -21.12
N PRO A 216 2.12 16.36 -20.23
CA PRO A 216 1.87 15.94 -18.85
C PRO A 216 0.81 14.82 -18.75
N SER A 217 0.99 13.90 -17.80
CA SER A 217 0.16 12.70 -17.65
C SER A 217 -1.32 12.92 -17.30
N PRO A 218 -1.76 14.03 -16.65
CA PRO A 218 -3.18 14.32 -16.48
C PRO A 218 -3.95 14.38 -17.80
N THR A 219 -3.28 14.75 -18.90
CA THR A 219 -3.91 14.84 -20.23
C THR A 219 -4.36 13.48 -20.78
N TRP A 220 -3.85 12.38 -20.22
CA TRP A 220 -4.18 11.02 -20.64
C TRP A 220 -5.54 10.55 -20.14
N ILE A 221 -6.08 11.22 -19.13
CA ILE A 221 -7.29 10.81 -18.41
C ILE A 221 -8.47 11.69 -18.83
N ASP A 222 -9.62 11.05 -19.04
CA ASP A 222 -10.89 11.75 -19.19
C ASP A 222 -11.36 12.23 -17.80
N PRO A 223 -11.55 13.54 -17.58
CA PRO A 223 -11.90 14.07 -16.26
C PRO A 223 -13.32 13.69 -15.80
N THR A 224 -14.17 13.21 -16.71
CA THR A 224 -15.55 12.80 -16.39
C THR A 224 -15.61 11.35 -15.95
N THR A 225 -14.92 10.47 -16.67
CA THR A 225 -14.98 9.02 -16.41
C THR A 225 -13.83 8.52 -15.54
N LEU A 226 -12.78 9.33 -15.33
CA LEU A 226 -11.55 8.95 -14.62
C LEU A 226 -10.92 7.68 -15.20
N THR A 227 -10.95 7.55 -16.53
CA THR A 227 -10.34 6.47 -17.29
C THR A 227 -9.41 7.01 -18.37
N PHE A 228 -8.54 6.16 -18.92
CA PHE A 228 -7.72 6.55 -20.06
C PHE A 228 -8.58 6.95 -21.25
N LYS A 229 -8.21 8.06 -21.90
CA LYS A 229 -8.83 8.47 -23.16
C LYS A 229 -8.62 7.38 -24.23
N PRO A 230 -9.56 7.16 -25.15
CA PRO A 230 -9.44 6.13 -26.18
C PRO A 230 -8.13 6.15 -26.99
N PRO A 231 -7.53 7.31 -27.37
CA PRO A 231 -6.23 7.34 -28.05
C PRO A 231 -5.08 6.76 -27.21
N VAL A 232 -5.12 6.94 -25.89
CA VAL A 232 -4.12 6.40 -24.97
C VAL A 232 -4.25 4.87 -24.89
N VAL A 233 -5.47 4.36 -24.73
CA VAL A 233 -5.74 2.91 -24.74
C VAL A 233 -5.29 2.30 -26.08
N ALA A 234 -5.67 2.91 -27.20
CA ALA A 234 -5.26 2.47 -28.53
C ALA A 234 -3.73 2.45 -28.68
N HIS A 235 -3.02 3.46 -28.16
CA HIS A 235 -1.57 3.47 -28.15
C HIS A 235 -0.98 2.29 -27.34
N LEU A 236 -1.51 2.01 -26.15
CA LEU A 236 -1.00 0.92 -25.31
C LEU A 236 -1.12 -0.46 -25.97
N HIS A 237 -2.14 -0.66 -26.82
CA HIS A 237 -2.32 -1.88 -27.62
C HIS A 237 -1.47 -1.96 -28.89
N LYS A 238 -0.83 -0.87 -29.33
CA LYS A 238 0.07 -0.91 -30.50
C LYS A 238 1.32 -1.73 -30.21
N SER A 239 1.85 -2.36 -31.26
CA SER A 239 3.13 -3.07 -31.19
C SER A 239 4.28 -2.09 -30.90
N LEU A 240 5.03 -2.36 -29.84
CA LEU A 240 6.19 -1.54 -29.45
C LEU A 240 7.26 -1.46 -30.55
N LYS A 241 7.35 -2.47 -31.43
CA LYS A 241 8.29 -2.49 -32.56
C LYS A 241 7.97 -1.46 -33.65
N THR A 242 6.73 -1.00 -33.71
CA THR A 242 6.25 -0.06 -34.74
C THR A 242 6.15 1.38 -34.26
N LEU A 243 6.33 1.62 -32.95
CA LEU A 243 6.20 2.96 -32.39
C LEU A 243 7.47 3.75 -32.69
N PRO A 244 7.34 5.04 -33.08
CA PRO A 244 8.48 5.92 -33.19
C PRO A 244 9.08 6.14 -31.79
N LEU A 245 10.30 5.66 -31.60
CA LEU A 245 11.07 5.85 -30.39
C LEU A 245 11.96 7.09 -30.54
N HIS A 246 12.15 7.80 -29.44
CA HIS A 246 13.18 8.81 -29.37
C HIS A 246 14.59 8.20 -29.58
N PRO A 247 15.56 8.95 -30.13
CA PRO A 247 16.91 8.45 -30.40
C PRO A 247 17.70 8.14 -29.11
N SER A 248 18.77 7.35 -29.25
CA SER A 248 19.72 7.10 -28.15
C SER A 248 20.44 8.39 -27.75
N ILE A 249 20.62 8.61 -26.44
CA ILE A 249 21.55 9.63 -25.94
C ILE A 249 22.96 9.01 -25.90
N PRO A 250 23.99 9.67 -26.47
CA PRO A 250 25.39 9.20 -26.41
C PRO A 250 25.88 9.03 -24.97
N PHE A 251 26.98 8.30 -24.78
CA PHE A 251 27.64 8.26 -23.48
C PHE A 251 28.23 9.62 -23.10
N GLN A 252 28.31 9.92 -21.80
CA GLN A 252 29.03 11.04 -21.22
C GLN A 252 29.79 10.52 -19.99
N PRO A 253 30.89 11.11 -19.50
CA PRO A 253 31.80 12.05 -20.15
C PRO A 253 32.84 11.33 -21.05
N GLU A 254 33.80 12.07 -21.60
CA GLU A 254 34.96 11.50 -22.31
C GLU A 254 35.74 10.49 -21.40
N PRO A 255 36.32 9.41 -21.97
CA PRO A 255 36.54 9.14 -23.39
C PRO A 255 35.38 8.43 -24.11
N CYS A 256 34.33 8.03 -23.39
CA CYS A 256 33.24 7.24 -23.97
C CYS A 256 32.32 8.06 -24.89
N ALA A 257 32.24 9.38 -24.68
CA ALA A 257 31.43 10.28 -25.49
C ALA A 257 31.83 10.30 -26.97
N SER A 258 33.09 9.97 -27.28
CA SER A 258 33.59 9.84 -28.65
C SER A 258 33.08 8.59 -29.40
N LYS A 259 32.55 7.57 -28.69
CA LYS A 259 32.09 6.31 -29.29
C LYS A 259 30.55 6.29 -29.39
N PRO A 260 29.99 6.02 -30.58
CA PRO A 260 28.55 5.82 -30.70
C PRO A 260 28.14 4.55 -29.94
N LYS A 261 26.92 4.55 -29.41
CA LYS A 261 26.34 3.35 -28.80
C LYS A 261 26.24 2.24 -29.87
N PRO A 262 26.64 0.99 -29.57
CA PRO A 262 26.71 -0.08 -30.56
C PRO A 262 25.33 -0.51 -31.08
N LEU A 263 24.33 -0.49 -30.20
CA LEU A 263 22.95 -0.85 -30.55
C LEU A 263 22.01 0.36 -30.51
N PRO A 264 21.02 0.43 -31.40
CA PRO A 264 19.99 1.44 -31.36
C PRO A 264 19.06 1.22 -30.16
N ARG A 265 18.38 2.29 -29.74
CA ARG A 265 17.35 2.22 -28.70
C ARG A 265 16.18 1.33 -29.14
N THR A 266 15.74 0.39 -28.29
CA THR A 266 14.63 -0.52 -28.61
C THR A 266 13.58 -0.62 -27.49
N ALA A 267 12.39 -1.14 -27.83
CA ALA A 267 11.32 -1.39 -26.87
C ALA A 267 10.62 -2.74 -27.19
N HIS A 268 10.45 -3.57 -26.16
CA HIS A 268 9.89 -4.91 -26.27
C HIS A 268 8.86 -5.16 -25.17
N PRO A 269 7.81 -5.96 -25.45
CA PRO A 269 6.90 -6.40 -24.41
C PRO A 269 7.62 -7.40 -23.48
N ALA A 270 7.32 -7.33 -22.20
CA ALA A 270 7.79 -8.28 -21.21
C ALA A 270 6.63 -9.14 -20.69
N PRO A 271 6.89 -10.38 -20.24
CA PRO A 271 5.88 -11.19 -19.57
C PRO A 271 5.49 -10.56 -18.22
N LEU A 272 4.36 -11.03 -17.67
CA LEU A 272 4.01 -10.76 -16.28
C LEU A 272 5.05 -11.41 -15.37
N LEU A 273 5.80 -10.61 -14.63
CA LEU A 273 6.77 -11.08 -13.65
C LEU A 273 6.07 -11.26 -12.30
N VAL A 274 6.08 -12.49 -11.81
CA VAL A 274 5.34 -12.88 -10.62
C VAL A 274 6.11 -13.94 -9.86
N ARG A 275 6.05 -13.88 -8.53
CA ARG A 275 6.61 -14.92 -7.67
C ARG A 275 5.71 -16.15 -7.68
N THR A 276 6.30 -17.32 -7.75
CA THR A 276 5.54 -18.58 -7.81
C THR A 276 5.13 -19.03 -6.41
N ALA A 277 3.87 -19.45 -6.27
CA ALA A 277 3.41 -20.17 -5.10
C ALA A 277 4.12 -21.54 -4.98
N ASN A 278 4.25 -22.03 -3.76
CA ASN A 278 4.73 -23.38 -3.49
C ASN A 278 3.76 -24.41 -4.08
N PRO A 279 4.21 -25.32 -4.97
CA PRO A 279 3.33 -26.32 -5.58
C PRO A 279 2.56 -27.18 -4.57
N ALA A 280 3.12 -27.39 -3.36
CA ALA A 280 2.47 -28.17 -2.32
C ALA A 280 1.12 -27.55 -1.88
N VAL A 281 0.96 -26.23 -1.95
CA VAL A 281 -0.25 -25.52 -1.51
C VAL A 281 -1.47 -25.85 -2.38
N TYR A 282 -1.26 -26.33 -3.61
CA TYR A 282 -2.33 -26.82 -4.47
C TYR A 282 -2.79 -28.25 -4.11
N THR A 283 -2.06 -28.97 -3.27
CA THR A 283 -2.49 -30.29 -2.77
C THR A 283 -3.38 -30.14 -1.53
N PRO A 284 -4.35 -31.04 -1.27
CA PRO A 284 -5.18 -30.98 -0.06
C PRO A 284 -4.35 -30.96 1.23
N ALA A 285 -3.30 -31.80 1.30
CA ALA A 285 -2.43 -31.88 2.47
C ALA A 285 -1.59 -30.60 2.67
N GLY A 286 -1.04 -30.03 1.59
CA GLY A 286 -0.26 -28.79 1.68
C GLY A 286 -1.13 -27.56 1.96
N ARG A 287 -2.32 -27.48 1.36
CA ARG A 287 -3.35 -26.48 1.71
C ARG A 287 -3.68 -26.56 3.20
N GLY A 288 -4.02 -27.73 3.71
CA GLY A 288 -4.36 -27.90 5.13
C GLY A 288 -3.23 -27.46 6.06
N ARG A 289 -1.98 -27.86 5.78
CA ARG A 289 -0.81 -27.39 6.56
C ARG A 289 -0.64 -25.87 6.52
N PHE A 290 -0.86 -25.26 5.35
CA PHE A 290 -0.78 -23.81 5.20
C PHE A 290 -1.89 -23.10 5.97
N LEU A 291 -3.14 -23.56 5.89
CA LEU A 291 -4.25 -22.96 6.66
C LEU A 291 -4.06 -23.13 8.17
N THR A 292 -3.54 -24.28 8.64
CA THR A 292 -3.15 -24.46 10.05
C THR A 292 -2.11 -23.44 10.48
N SER A 293 -1.12 -23.13 9.63
CA SER A 293 -0.07 -22.16 9.99
C SER A 293 -0.59 -20.72 10.10
N LEU A 294 -1.73 -20.42 9.47
CA LEU A 294 -2.48 -19.18 9.63
C LEU A 294 -3.36 -19.16 10.91
N GLY A 295 -3.49 -20.30 11.60
CA GLY A 295 -4.36 -20.45 12.77
C GLY A 295 -5.81 -20.79 12.42
N ILE A 296 -6.11 -21.20 11.18
CA ILE A 296 -7.46 -21.56 10.76
C ILE A 296 -7.78 -22.98 11.24
N PRO A 297 -8.89 -23.21 11.98
CA PRO A 297 -9.33 -24.54 12.43
C PRO A 297 -9.54 -25.53 11.29
N THR A 298 -9.22 -26.81 11.54
CA THR A 298 -9.27 -27.89 10.53
C THR A 298 -10.66 -28.10 9.93
N HIS A 299 -11.73 -27.84 10.67
CA HIS A 299 -13.11 -27.97 10.15
C HIS A 299 -13.46 -26.91 9.08
N LEU A 300 -12.65 -25.85 8.95
CA LEU A 300 -12.79 -24.79 7.94
C LEU A 300 -11.84 -24.97 6.74
N HIS A 301 -11.14 -26.11 6.64
CA HIS A 301 -10.14 -26.33 5.59
C HIS A 301 -10.74 -26.78 4.27
N ASP A 302 -11.95 -27.35 4.29
CA ASP A 302 -12.60 -27.90 3.10
C ASP A 302 -13.02 -26.78 2.13
N PRO A 303 -12.40 -26.69 0.94
CA PRO A 303 -12.74 -25.66 -0.04
C PRO A 303 -14.14 -25.83 -0.67
N ALA A 304 -14.81 -26.98 -0.48
CA ALA A 304 -16.18 -27.17 -0.93
C ALA A 304 -17.19 -26.45 -0.02
N THR A 305 -16.89 -26.36 1.27
CA THR A 305 -17.77 -25.75 2.28
C THR A 305 -17.33 -24.37 2.71
N THR A 306 -16.03 -24.07 2.66
CA THR A 306 -15.45 -22.83 3.17
C THR A 306 -14.69 -22.06 2.10
N LYS A 307 -15.06 -20.79 1.92
CA LYS A 307 -14.41 -19.83 1.02
C LYS A 307 -13.59 -18.84 1.83
N ILE A 308 -12.48 -18.39 1.24
CA ILE A 308 -11.51 -17.52 1.90
C ILE A 308 -11.46 -16.17 1.20
N LEU A 309 -11.92 -15.13 1.88
CA LEU A 309 -11.61 -13.74 1.54
C LEU A 309 -10.21 -13.42 2.07
N VAL A 310 -9.31 -12.93 1.22
CA VAL A 310 -8.06 -12.33 1.66
C VAL A 310 -8.25 -10.82 1.69
N VAL A 311 -7.83 -10.15 2.77
CA VAL A 311 -7.87 -8.69 2.88
C VAL A 311 -6.44 -8.17 2.98
N SER A 312 -5.99 -7.38 1.99
CA SER A 312 -4.62 -6.88 1.95
C SER A 312 -4.49 -5.53 1.22
N PHE A 313 -3.95 -4.54 1.92
CA PHE A 313 -3.68 -3.20 1.37
C PHE A 313 -2.19 -2.93 1.11
N GLY A 314 -1.36 -3.98 1.07
CA GLY A 314 0.03 -3.92 0.61
C GLY A 314 0.96 -3.04 1.45
N GLY A 315 1.80 -3.66 2.30
CA GLY A 315 2.89 -2.98 3.02
C GLY A 315 2.46 -2.00 4.12
N GLN A 316 1.15 -1.83 4.34
CA GLN A 316 0.61 -0.98 5.39
C GLN A 316 0.24 -1.77 6.62
N VAL A 317 0.38 -1.08 7.75
CA VAL A 317 0.16 -1.63 9.07
C VAL A 317 -1.26 -1.28 9.53
N ILE A 318 -2.10 -2.30 9.74
CA ILE A 318 -3.43 -2.14 10.34
C ILE A 318 -3.28 -2.12 11.86
N HIS A 319 -3.77 -1.06 12.51
CA HIS A 319 -3.66 -0.84 13.96
C HIS A 319 -4.95 -1.21 14.70
N LYS A 320 -4.82 -1.62 15.98
CA LYS A 320 -5.94 -1.80 16.90
C LYS A 320 -6.54 -0.42 17.28
N PRO A 321 -7.86 -0.26 17.48
CA PRO A 321 -8.41 0.96 18.06
C PRO A 321 -7.76 1.26 19.41
N SER A 322 -7.20 2.46 19.60
CA SER A 322 -6.71 2.88 20.92
C SER A 322 -7.87 3.47 21.72
N ARG A 323 -8.26 2.82 22.83
CA ARG A 323 -9.06 3.51 23.87
C ARG A 323 -8.13 4.54 24.51
N SER A 324 -8.50 5.82 24.44
CA SER A 324 -7.89 6.83 25.31
C SER A 324 -8.05 6.33 26.75
N ARG A 325 -6.93 6.10 27.44
CA ARG A 325 -6.95 5.75 28.86
C ARG A 325 -7.57 6.95 29.59
N SER A 326 -8.86 6.85 29.90
CA SER A 326 -9.47 7.70 30.91
C SER A 326 -8.70 7.43 32.19
N HIS A 327 -7.89 8.41 32.62
CA HIS A 327 -7.29 8.39 33.94
C HIS A 327 -8.38 8.06 34.95
N SER A 328 -8.26 6.91 35.62
CA SER A 328 -9.09 6.59 36.77
C SER A 328 -8.85 7.69 37.79
N ARG A 329 -9.77 8.64 37.90
CA ARG A 329 -9.83 9.51 39.07
C ARG A 329 -10.11 8.59 40.24
N GLN A 330 -9.09 8.41 41.09
CA GLN A 330 -9.29 7.83 42.41
C GLN A 330 -10.44 8.58 43.12
N PRO A 331 -11.32 7.87 43.83
CA PRO A 331 -12.39 8.52 44.58
C PRO A 331 -11.76 9.32 45.72
N SER A 332 -11.95 10.64 45.70
CA SER A 332 -11.59 11.52 46.80
C SER A 332 -12.37 11.10 48.05
N GLY A 333 -11.68 10.46 49.00
CA GLY A 333 -12.22 10.14 50.31
C GLY A 333 -12.57 11.43 51.06
N ALA A 334 -13.82 11.53 51.50
CA ALA A 334 -14.28 12.57 52.40
C ALA A 334 -13.64 12.36 53.78
N THR A 335 -12.89 13.35 54.25
CA THR A 335 -12.26 13.38 55.56
C THR A 335 -13.29 13.72 56.64
N THR A 336 -13.46 12.84 57.62
CA THR A 336 -13.97 13.18 58.96
C THR A 336 -12.81 13.23 59.96
N PRO A 337 -12.84 14.12 60.97
CA PRO A 337 -11.65 14.48 61.73
C PRO A 337 -11.52 13.70 63.04
N HIS A 338 -10.33 13.21 63.40
CA HIS A 338 -9.94 12.91 64.79
C HIS A 338 -8.40 12.90 64.99
N PRO A 339 -7.89 13.04 66.24
CA PRO A 339 -6.69 13.82 66.54
C PRO A 339 -5.40 13.04 66.90
N ARG A 340 -4.26 13.67 66.59
CA ARG A 340 -2.94 13.75 67.28
C ARG A 340 -2.19 12.49 67.82
N THR A 341 -0.95 12.35 67.29
CA THR A 341 0.37 12.03 67.94
C THR A 341 0.77 10.55 68.18
N PRO A 342 2.07 10.19 68.42
CA PRO A 342 3.15 10.07 67.41
C PRO A 342 4.11 8.83 67.62
N ARG A 343 5.13 8.71 66.74
CA ARG A 343 6.47 8.07 66.90
C ARG A 343 6.70 6.55 66.67
N GLY A 344 7.87 6.29 66.05
CA GLY A 344 8.71 5.06 66.12
C GLY A 344 9.17 4.62 64.72
N LEU A 345 10.39 4.87 64.23
CA LEU A 345 11.68 4.17 64.51
C LEU A 345 11.52 2.64 64.41
N ALA A 346 12.34 1.81 63.77
CA ALA A 346 13.58 1.92 63.00
C ALA A 346 13.92 0.48 62.49
N LEU A 347 15.08 0.36 61.82
CA LEU A 347 16.02 -0.79 61.79
C LEU A 347 16.11 -1.64 60.51
N ASP A 348 17.18 -1.33 59.77
CA ASP A 348 18.10 -2.25 59.11
C ASP A 348 18.55 -3.41 60.02
N LEU A 349 18.88 -4.56 59.42
CA LEU A 349 20.22 -5.17 59.51
C LEU A 349 20.39 -6.32 58.47
N PRO A 350 21.62 -6.58 57.99
CA PRO A 350 21.95 -7.49 56.89
C PRO A 350 22.73 -8.75 57.34
N ALA A 351 23.37 -9.44 56.37
CA ALA A 351 24.42 -10.48 56.45
C ALA A 351 23.89 -11.94 56.38
N ASP A 352 24.58 -12.93 55.83
CA ASP A 352 25.75 -13.12 54.96
C ASP A 352 25.89 -14.67 54.84
N GLY A 353 26.59 -15.20 53.82
CA GLY A 353 26.97 -16.63 53.80
C GLY A 353 27.04 -17.28 52.43
N GLY A 354 28.24 -17.25 51.83
CA GLY A 354 28.56 -17.83 50.52
C GLY A 354 28.83 -19.34 50.47
N GLY A 355 29.14 -19.82 49.26
CA GLY A 355 29.62 -21.17 48.96
C GLY A 355 29.62 -21.46 47.46
N ASP A 356 30.82 -21.50 46.88
CA ASP A 356 31.17 -21.56 45.45
C ASP A 356 30.74 -22.79 44.64
N GLY A 357 30.68 -22.62 43.30
CA GLY A 357 30.56 -23.75 42.37
C GLY A 357 30.39 -23.44 40.87
N ASN A 358 31.35 -22.72 40.26
CA ASN A 358 31.85 -22.82 38.87
C ASN A 358 30.87 -22.95 37.67
N GLY A 359 30.85 -21.95 36.77
CA GLY A 359 30.25 -22.10 35.42
C GLY A 359 30.05 -20.82 34.60
N LEU A 360 31.12 -20.28 34.02
CA LEU A 360 31.21 -19.56 32.72
C LEU A 360 30.24 -18.39 32.40
N ALA A 361 30.85 -17.20 32.50
CA ALA A 361 30.60 -15.89 31.90
C ALA A 361 29.72 -15.78 30.61
N LEU A 362 28.74 -14.87 30.69
CA LEU A 362 28.57 -13.75 29.73
C LEU A 362 27.71 -12.63 30.38
N GLY A 363 28.34 -11.68 31.07
CA GLY A 363 27.75 -10.39 31.48
C GLY A 363 27.78 -9.41 30.31
N GLU A 364 26.65 -8.77 30.01
CA GLU A 364 26.30 -7.40 30.45
C GLU A 364 26.81 -6.32 29.49
N LEU A 365 25.87 -5.64 28.80
CA LEU A 365 25.96 -4.24 28.39
C LEU A 365 24.66 -3.81 27.66
N HIS A 366 23.63 -3.45 28.43
CA HIS A 366 22.57 -2.57 27.92
C HIS A 366 21.85 -1.86 29.07
N ASP A 367 22.49 -0.83 29.60
CA ASP A 367 21.82 0.24 30.34
C ASP A 367 22.72 1.47 30.32
N SER A 368 22.47 2.39 29.37
CA SER A 368 22.81 3.82 29.44
C SER A 368 22.59 4.48 28.08
N LEU A 369 21.40 5.06 27.86
CA LEU A 369 21.23 6.21 26.94
C LEU A 369 19.88 6.93 27.13
N ASP A 370 19.48 7.14 28.40
CA ASP A 370 18.43 8.11 28.75
C ASP A 370 19.02 9.08 29.78
N LYS A 371 19.74 10.09 29.29
CA LYS A 371 20.06 11.37 29.97
C LYS A 371 21.01 12.19 29.09
N LEU A 372 20.46 12.90 28.11
CA LEU A 372 21.11 14.06 27.50
C LEU A 372 20.09 14.85 26.66
N ALA A 373 19.36 15.76 27.32
CA ALA A 373 18.91 17.03 26.73
C ALA A 373 18.13 17.85 27.79
N ALA A 374 18.85 18.41 28.76
CA ALA A 374 18.36 19.55 29.52
C ALA A 374 19.53 20.53 29.70
N SER A 375 19.59 21.54 28.85
CA SER A 375 19.96 22.92 29.23
C SER A 375 20.06 23.82 28.00
N LYS A 376 19.29 24.92 28.03
CA LYS A 376 19.45 26.25 27.41
C LYS A 376 18.08 26.72 26.91
N GLU A 377 17.56 27.89 27.22
CA GLU A 377 18.04 29.04 27.99
C GLU A 377 16.79 29.89 28.32
N GLN A 378 16.84 30.62 29.43
CA GLN A 378 15.80 31.52 29.93
C GLN A 378 15.76 32.86 29.20
N ASN A 379 14.56 33.40 29.02
CA ASN A 379 14.19 34.83 29.18
C ASN A 379 12.66 34.91 29.01
N GLY A 380 11.84 35.63 29.78
CA GLY A 380 11.98 36.53 30.92
C GLY A 380 10.66 37.32 31.04
N ASN A 381 10.14 37.52 32.26
CA ASN A 381 9.07 38.45 32.71
C ASN A 381 7.70 38.44 31.96
N ASP A 382 6.53 38.69 32.55
CA ASP A 382 6.16 39.52 33.69
C ASP A 382 4.78 39.14 34.26
N LYS A 383 4.49 39.71 35.43
CA LYS A 383 3.32 39.58 36.31
C LYS A 383 2.00 40.04 35.67
N ASP A 384 0.84 39.50 36.08
CA ASP A 384 -0.04 40.13 37.10
C ASP A 384 -1.34 39.33 37.42
N LYS A 385 -1.61 39.30 38.73
CA LYS A 385 -2.86 39.21 39.55
C LYS A 385 -4.23 38.81 38.96
N THR A 386 -4.81 37.79 39.65
CA THR A 386 -6.20 37.60 40.16
C THR A 386 -7.09 38.86 40.29
N PRO A 387 -8.46 38.80 40.31
CA PRO A 387 -9.26 37.93 41.20
C PRO A 387 -10.65 37.45 40.68
N PRO A 388 -11.42 36.68 41.49
CA PRO A 388 -12.48 35.77 41.04
C PRO A 388 -13.89 36.34 41.25
N ARG A 389 -14.92 35.66 40.73
CA ARG A 389 -16.24 35.70 41.36
C ARG A 389 -17.12 34.50 41.07
N ALA A 390 -17.65 33.98 42.18
CA ALA A 390 -18.55 32.86 42.32
C ALA A 390 -20.02 33.26 42.15
N ASN A 391 -20.85 32.27 41.79
CA ASN A 391 -22.22 31.97 42.26
C ASN A 391 -22.84 31.03 41.20
N GLY A 392 -23.35 29.83 41.47
CA GLY A 392 -23.97 29.31 42.69
C GLY A 392 -25.48 29.18 42.46
N ARG A 393 -26.01 27.93 42.58
CA ARG A 393 -27.42 27.47 42.52
C ARG A 393 -27.94 27.13 41.11
N SER A 394 -28.73 26.09 40.87
CA SER A 394 -29.42 25.13 41.77
C SER A 394 -29.80 23.88 40.96
N LYS A 395 -29.77 22.71 41.62
CA LYS A 395 -30.34 21.45 41.12
C LYS A 395 -31.87 21.54 41.06
N GLN A 396 -32.46 21.05 39.97
CA GLN A 396 -33.81 20.49 39.97
C GLN A 396 -33.85 19.25 39.08
N THR A 397 -34.20 18.14 39.73
CA THR A 397 -34.34 16.79 39.18
C THR A 397 -35.77 16.62 38.70
N LEU A 398 -35.99 16.25 37.43
CA LEU A 398 -37.28 15.79 36.92
C LEU A 398 -37.06 14.63 35.93
N ALA A 399 -38.00 13.69 35.95
CA ALA A 399 -37.90 12.29 35.53
C ALA A 399 -37.75 12.06 34.01
N VAL A 400 -37.06 10.97 33.66
CA VAL A 400 -36.79 10.47 32.31
C VAL A 400 -37.88 9.47 31.88
N PRO A 401 -38.52 9.61 30.70
CA PRO A 401 -39.10 8.48 29.97
C PRO A 401 -38.01 7.80 29.12
N SER A 402 -37.98 6.47 29.18
CA SER A 402 -37.04 5.58 28.49
C SER A 402 -37.01 5.79 26.97
N THR A 403 -35.83 6.13 26.44
CA THR A 403 -35.49 6.04 25.00
C THR A 403 -34.84 4.71 24.67
N PRO A 404 -35.08 4.14 23.47
CA PRO A 404 -34.46 2.90 23.02
C PRO A 404 -32.95 3.06 22.80
N THR A 405 -32.22 1.97 23.06
CA THR A 405 -30.77 1.82 22.92
C THR A 405 -30.28 1.96 21.47
N PRO A 406 -29.18 2.67 21.19
CA PRO A 406 -28.53 2.65 19.87
C PRO A 406 -27.78 1.34 19.62
N ILE A 407 -27.88 0.83 18.39
CA ILE A 407 -27.23 -0.37 17.87
C ILE A 407 -25.75 -0.05 17.56
N SER A 408 -24.85 -0.38 18.48
CA SER A 408 -23.46 -0.71 18.17
C SER A 408 -23.28 -2.19 18.42
N THR A 409 -22.74 -2.95 17.46
CA THR A 409 -22.26 -4.30 17.77
C THR A 409 -20.86 -4.21 18.38
N PRO A 410 -20.51 -5.06 19.36
CA PRO A 410 -19.21 -5.03 20.03
C PRO A 410 -17.97 -5.39 19.17
N SER A 411 -18.10 -5.58 17.86
CA SER A 411 -17.15 -6.35 17.03
C SER A 411 -16.56 -5.60 15.82
N HIS A 412 -16.33 -4.28 15.94
CA HIS A 412 -15.87 -3.45 14.80
C HIS A 412 -14.36 -3.56 14.53
N ILE A 413 -13.97 -4.00 13.33
CA ILE A 413 -12.55 -3.94 12.86
C ILE A 413 -12.27 -2.55 12.29
N TYR A 414 -11.32 -1.82 12.88
CA TYR A 414 -10.82 -0.57 12.30
C TYR A 414 -9.67 -0.84 11.31
N ILE A 415 -9.92 -0.61 10.02
CA ILE A 415 -8.87 -0.49 9.01
C ILE A 415 -8.66 1.02 8.81
N PRO A 416 -7.44 1.57 8.91
CA PRO A 416 -7.21 3.00 8.66
C PRO A 416 -7.90 3.46 7.36
N GLY A 417 -8.91 4.34 7.51
CA GLY A 417 -9.83 4.75 6.44
C GLY A 417 -11.30 4.34 6.63
N ALA A 418 -11.61 3.28 7.38
CA ALA A 418 -12.98 2.90 7.77
C ALA A 418 -13.42 3.64 9.06
N PRO A 419 -14.72 3.87 9.30
CA PRO A 419 -15.21 4.76 10.36
C PRO A 419 -15.02 4.20 11.78
N ALA A 420 -15.08 5.11 12.76
CA ALA A 420 -15.34 4.82 14.17
C ALA A 420 -16.73 5.40 14.55
N PRO A 421 -17.52 4.75 15.45
CA PRO A 421 -18.86 5.23 15.78
C PRO A 421 -18.83 6.53 16.61
N ALA A 422 -19.61 7.52 16.15
CA ALA A 422 -19.84 8.77 16.87
C ALA A 422 -20.75 8.56 18.10
N SER A 423 -20.38 9.14 19.24
CA SER A 423 -21.17 9.12 20.47
C SER A 423 -21.75 10.50 20.77
N LYS A 424 -23.04 10.50 21.15
CA LYS A 424 -23.85 11.53 21.86
C LYS A 424 -24.85 12.33 21.02
N SER A 425 -26.13 12.17 21.39
CA SER A 425 -27.30 12.91 20.94
C SER A 425 -27.26 14.39 21.40
N PRO A 426 -27.67 15.36 20.57
CA PRO A 426 -27.88 16.74 21.01
C PRO A 426 -29.29 16.97 21.59
N LEU A 427 -29.36 17.83 22.60
CA LEU A 427 -30.58 18.41 23.17
C LEU A 427 -31.28 19.32 22.14
N MET A 428 -32.62 19.24 22.07
CA MET A 428 -33.51 20.11 21.30
C MET A 428 -33.48 21.57 21.80
N PRO A 429 -33.50 22.59 20.91
CA PRO A 429 -34.02 23.90 21.26
C PRO A 429 -35.48 24.06 20.81
N THR A 430 -36.32 24.44 21.76
CA THR A 430 -37.67 24.99 21.58
C THR A 430 -37.63 26.34 20.86
N PHE A 431 -38.49 26.56 19.86
CA PHE A 431 -39.00 27.90 19.51
C PHE A 431 -40.47 27.86 19.06
N ALA A 432 -41.10 29.02 19.22
CA ALA A 432 -42.52 29.25 19.46
C ALA A 432 -43.43 29.35 18.20
N THR A 433 -44.71 29.27 18.52
CA THR A 433 -45.97 29.28 17.76
C THR A 433 -46.33 30.54 16.91
N VAL A 434 -46.89 30.30 15.68
CA VAL A 434 -48.21 30.78 15.11
C VAL A 434 -48.29 32.23 14.52
N PRO A 435 -49.12 32.61 13.48
CA PRO A 435 -50.01 31.88 12.53
C PRO A 435 -50.12 32.48 11.06
N PRO A 436 -51.27 32.48 10.29
CA PRO A 436 -51.43 31.69 9.05
C PRO A 436 -51.88 32.49 7.79
N THR A 437 -51.74 31.99 6.55
CA THR A 437 -52.65 32.39 5.43
C THR A 437 -52.60 31.42 4.22
N PRO A 438 -53.70 31.22 3.44
CA PRO A 438 -53.95 30.03 2.61
C PRO A 438 -53.99 30.35 1.08
N PRO A 439 -54.65 29.54 0.20
CA PRO A 439 -54.05 28.62 -0.75
C PRO A 439 -54.12 29.08 -2.23
N ALA A 440 -53.34 28.45 -3.11
CA ALA A 440 -53.55 28.56 -4.57
C ALA A 440 -53.76 27.18 -5.20
N ARG A 441 -54.90 27.10 -5.90
CA ARG A 441 -55.45 25.94 -6.61
C ARG A 441 -54.76 25.68 -7.95
N GLY A 442 -54.80 24.41 -8.34
CA GLY A 442 -54.76 23.94 -9.73
C GLY A 442 -54.00 22.62 -9.84
N ALA A 443 -54.41 21.57 -10.55
CA ALA A 443 -55.65 21.18 -11.18
C ALA A 443 -55.38 19.76 -11.74
N PHE A 444 -56.25 18.80 -11.44
CA PHE A 444 -56.60 17.62 -12.24
C PHE A 444 -55.49 16.73 -12.85
N ALA A 445 -55.43 15.47 -12.40
CA ALA A 445 -55.94 14.34 -13.20
C ALA A 445 -56.04 13.08 -12.32
N GLN A 446 -57.27 12.65 -12.07
CA GLN A 446 -57.60 11.34 -11.53
C GLN A 446 -57.64 10.32 -12.66
N SER A 447 -57.14 9.12 -12.40
CA SER A 447 -57.50 7.90 -13.13
C SER A 447 -57.71 6.77 -12.10
N PRO A 448 -58.69 5.87 -12.31
CA PRO A 448 -59.58 5.42 -11.26
C PRO A 448 -59.60 3.89 -11.13
N TRP A 449 -59.09 3.33 -10.04
CA TRP A 449 -59.50 2.00 -9.56
C TRP A 449 -59.46 1.95 -8.03
N GLY A 450 -60.55 1.47 -7.45
CA GLY A 450 -60.88 1.56 -6.03
C GLY A 450 -60.13 0.60 -5.10
N ILE A 451 -60.11 1.04 -3.84
CA ILE A 451 -59.53 0.52 -2.60
C ILE A 451 -60.15 -0.84 -2.18
N PRO A 452 -59.44 -1.71 -1.43
CA PRO A 452 -59.71 -1.81 0.02
C PRO A 452 -58.46 -1.61 0.89
N TYR A 453 -58.63 -0.76 1.91
CA TYR A 453 -57.80 -0.69 3.10
C TYR A 453 -57.79 -2.08 3.75
N GLY A 454 -56.59 -2.61 3.98
CA GLY A 454 -56.33 -3.72 4.87
C GLY A 454 -55.14 -3.34 5.73
N ASP A 455 -55.41 -3.01 7.00
CA ASP A 455 -54.40 -2.71 8.00
C ASP A 455 -53.41 -3.88 8.11
N THR A 456 -52.20 -3.65 7.62
CA THR A 456 -51.00 -4.34 8.07
C THR A 456 -49.88 -3.31 8.01
N GLU A 457 -49.69 -2.62 9.14
CA GLU A 457 -48.41 -1.97 9.44
C GLU A 457 -47.35 -3.07 9.51
N ALA A 458 -46.82 -3.45 8.35
CA ALA A 458 -45.55 -4.14 8.27
C ALA A 458 -44.49 -3.08 8.55
N GLU A 459 -43.90 -3.16 9.74
CA GLU A 459 -42.68 -2.46 10.13
C GLU A 459 -41.62 -2.64 9.03
N ALA A 460 -41.51 -1.64 8.16
CA ALA A 460 -40.38 -1.50 7.26
C ALA A 460 -39.30 -0.70 7.99
N ASP A 461 -38.76 -1.27 9.06
CA ASP A 461 -37.46 -0.87 9.62
C ASP A 461 -36.47 -2.00 9.38
N MET A 462 -36.11 -2.23 8.10
CA MET A 462 -34.94 -3.02 7.76
C MET A 462 -33.73 -2.09 7.76
N GLY A 463 -33.16 -1.86 8.93
CA GLY A 463 -31.79 -1.40 9.03
C GLY A 463 -30.90 -2.38 8.26
N MET A 464 -30.23 -1.93 7.19
CA MET A 464 -29.17 -2.72 6.56
C MET A 464 -28.06 -2.90 7.61
N GLU A 465 -27.96 -4.10 8.18
CA GLU A 465 -26.78 -4.50 8.93
C GLU A 465 -25.58 -4.53 7.98
N SER A 466 -24.50 -3.82 8.33
CA SER A 466 -23.24 -3.82 7.58
C SER A 466 -22.71 -5.25 7.40
N GLN A 467 -22.69 -5.75 6.17
CA GLN A 467 -22.35 -7.14 5.89
C GLN A 467 -20.96 -7.26 5.24
N PHE A 468 -19.92 -7.50 6.06
CA PHE A 468 -18.56 -7.71 5.57
C PHE A 468 -18.41 -8.99 4.72
N LEU A 469 -18.99 -10.10 5.17
CA LEU A 469 -18.88 -11.40 4.51
C LEU A 469 -20.21 -11.82 3.87
N PRO A 470 -20.21 -12.41 2.66
CA PRO A 470 -21.45 -12.77 1.96
C PRO A 470 -22.45 -13.62 2.73
N ASP A 471 -21.95 -14.60 3.49
CA ASP A 471 -22.69 -15.60 4.28
C ASP A 471 -21.71 -16.41 5.16
N ALA A 472 -22.24 -17.33 5.97
CA ALA A 472 -21.46 -18.15 6.91
C ALA A 472 -20.47 -19.15 6.25
N SER A 473 -20.52 -19.33 4.93
CA SER A 473 -19.52 -20.15 4.21
C SER A 473 -18.21 -19.42 3.96
N TRP A 474 -18.09 -18.14 4.35
CA TRP A 474 -16.90 -17.33 4.17
C TRP A 474 -16.12 -17.13 5.46
N ILE A 475 -14.80 -17.13 5.33
CA ILE A 475 -13.86 -16.63 6.34
C ILE A 475 -12.98 -15.54 5.72
N ALA A 476 -12.43 -14.66 6.55
CA ALA A 476 -11.50 -13.62 6.13
C ALA A 476 -10.10 -13.85 6.71
N VAL A 477 -9.07 -13.63 5.90
CA VAL A 477 -7.67 -13.59 6.32
C VAL A 477 -7.12 -12.19 6.09
N VAL A 478 -6.90 -11.46 7.18
CA VAL A 478 -6.44 -10.07 7.19
C VAL A 478 -4.92 -10.01 7.25
N CYS A 479 -4.31 -9.32 6.28
CA CYS A 479 -2.87 -9.16 6.15
C CYS A 479 -2.40 -7.82 6.73
N GLY A 480 -1.13 -7.75 7.15
CA GLY A 480 -0.49 -6.48 7.51
C GLY A 480 -0.87 -5.91 8.88
N VAL A 481 -1.27 -6.72 9.87
CA VAL A 481 -1.63 -6.21 11.20
C VAL A 481 -0.38 -5.97 12.07
N ALA A 482 -0.30 -4.80 12.72
CA ALA A 482 0.88 -4.30 13.46
C ALA A 482 1.38 -5.26 14.53
N ASP A 483 0.45 -5.79 15.33
CA ASP A 483 0.74 -6.59 16.50
C ASP A 483 -0.28 -7.73 16.63
N SER A 484 -0.05 -8.80 15.86
CA SER A 484 -0.83 -10.04 15.95
C SER A 484 -0.87 -10.65 17.36
N LYS A 485 0.05 -10.28 18.26
CA LYS A 485 0.06 -10.71 19.67
C LYS A 485 -1.01 -10.04 20.52
N GLU A 486 -1.39 -8.79 20.25
CA GLU A 486 -2.46 -8.10 21.01
C GLU A 486 -3.84 -8.59 20.60
N TRP A 487 -4.05 -8.86 19.30
CA TRP A 487 -5.30 -9.43 18.79
C TRP A 487 -5.47 -10.92 19.16
N ARG A 488 -4.37 -11.68 19.32
CA ARG A 488 -4.41 -13.09 19.77
C ARG A 488 -4.53 -13.26 21.29
N ARG A 489 -4.30 -12.20 22.10
CA ARG A 489 -4.36 -12.27 23.58
C ARG A 489 -5.76 -12.16 24.17
N GLY A 490 -6.79 -11.85 23.37
CA GLY A 490 -8.18 -11.77 23.83
C GLY A 490 -8.82 -13.09 24.30
N GLY A 491 -8.08 -14.21 24.28
CA GLY A 491 -8.58 -15.50 24.76
C GLY A 491 -8.38 -15.78 26.26
N GLY A 492 -8.10 -14.76 27.09
CA GLY A 492 -7.85 -14.94 28.53
C GLY A 492 -8.51 -13.86 29.39
N ASP A 493 -9.66 -14.21 29.98
CA ASP A 493 -10.32 -13.62 31.16
C ASP A 493 -10.42 -12.08 31.28
N GLY A 494 -10.48 -11.33 30.18
CA GLY A 494 -10.74 -9.88 30.22
C GLY A 494 -11.30 -9.33 28.91
N ASP A 495 -12.58 -8.98 28.94
CA ASP A 495 -13.40 -8.26 27.94
C ASP A 495 -13.42 -8.84 26.50
N ASP A 496 -14.47 -9.63 26.19
CA ASP A 496 -14.84 -10.18 24.87
C ASP A 496 -15.11 -9.12 23.77
N GLU A 497 -15.06 -7.82 24.07
CA GLU A 497 -15.33 -6.72 23.12
C GLU A 497 -14.16 -6.40 22.18
N ASP A 498 -12.99 -7.01 22.37
CA ASP A 498 -11.75 -6.69 21.65
C ASP A 498 -11.28 -7.83 20.70
N ALA A 499 -12.09 -8.88 20.53
CA ALA A 499 -11.80 -10.01 19.65
C ALA A 499 -12.12 -9.71 18.17
N LEU A 500 -11.41 -10.36 17.25
CA LEU A 500 -11.82 -10.35 15.84
C LEU A 500 -13.23 -10.95 15.71
N PRO A 501 -14.06 -10.47 14.77
CA PRO A 501 -15.33 -11.10 14.48
C PRO A 501 -15.14 -12.58 14.13
N ASP A 502 -16.14 -13.39 14.43
CA ASP A 502 -16.15 -14.80 14.04
C ASP A 502 -15.89 -14.95 12.54
N GLY A 503 -15.01 -15.89 12.19
CA GLY A 503 -14.59 -16.12 10.81
C GLY A 503 -13.46 -15.20 10.32
N PHE A 504 -12.93 -14.28 11.13
CA PHE A 504 -11.77 -13.46 10.78
C PHE A 504 -10.47 -13.98 11.42
N PHE A 505 -9.42 -14.07 10.62
CA PHE A 505 -8.09 -14.55 10.99
C PHE A 505 -7.02 -13.54 10.59
N ILE A 506 -5.93 -13.47 11.35
CA ILE A 506 -4.79 -12.60 11.03
C ILE A 506 -3.65 -13.43 10.45
N ALA A 507 -3.23 -13.08 9.23
CA ALA A 507 -2.05 -13.66 8.63
C ALA A 507 -0.78 -13.28 9.42
N PRO A 508 0.15 -14.22 9.64
CA PRO A 508 1.40 -13.92 10.34
C PRO A 508 2.25 -12.91 9.56
N LYS A 509 3.09 -12.15 10.28
CA LYS A 509 4.10 -11.28 9.66
C LYS A 509 5.01 -12.16 8.77
N GLY A 510 5.18 -11.77 7.52
CA GLY A 510 5.98 -12.52 6.55
C GLY A 510 5.27 -13.72 5.90
N VAL A 511 3.94 -13.83 6.01
CA VAL A 511 3.17 -14.79 5.20
C VAL A 511 3.58 -14.67 3.73
N TYR A 512 3.83 -15.80 3.08
CA TYR A 512 4.18 -15.79 1.67
C TYR A 512 2.92 -15.57 0.85
N MET A 513 2.73 -14.33 0.38
CA MET A 513 1.52 -13.88 -0.32
C MET A 513 1.12 -14.75 -1.52
N PRO A 514 2.04 -15.26 -2.37
CA PRO A 514 1.67 -16.16 -3.45
C PRO A 514 0.93 -17.43 -2.99
N ASP A 515 1.31 -18.00 -1.84
CA ASP A 515 0.64 -19.16 -1.25
C ASP A 515 -0.75 -18.78 -0.71
N LEU A 516 -0.85 -17.61 -0.09
CA LEU A 516 -2.12 -17.07 0.39
C LEU A 516 -3.09 -16.79 -0.78
N MET A 517 -2.60 -16.21 -1.87
CA MET A 517 -3.38 -16.02 -3.09
C MET A 517 -3.78 -17.37 -3.69
N ALA A 518 -2.91 -18.38 -3.70
CA ALA A 518 -3.25 -19.71 -4.21
C ALA A 518 -4.44 -20.35 -3.45
N VAL A 519 -4.48 -20.21 -2.12
CA VAL A 519 -5.58 -20.73 -1.29
C VAL A 519 -6.80 -19.82 -1.18
N GLY A 520 -6.64 -18.51 -1.38
CA GLY A 520 -7.70 -17.50 -1.32
C GLY A 520 -8.68 -17.61 -2.47
N ASP A 521 -9.94 -17.27 -2.21
CA ASP A 521 -11.06 -17.38 -3.14
C ASP A 521 -11.46 -16.03 -3.72
N VAL A 522 -11.32 -14.94 -2.96
CA VAL A 522 -11.40 -13.55 -3.41
C VAL A 522 -10.36 -12.74 -2.66
N LEU A 523 -9.75 -11.76 -3.32
CA LEU A 523 -8.94 -10.73 -2.68
C LEU A 523 -9.75 -9.42 -2.58
N LEU A 524 -9.71 -8.77 -1.43
CA LEU A 524 -10.09 -7.38 -1.22
C LEU A 524 -8.84 -6.55 -0.91
N GLY A 525 -8.64 -5.43 -1.61
CA GLY A 525 -7.47 -4.59 -1.40
C GLY A 525 -7.32 -3.41 -2.35
N LYS A 526 -6.07 -3.00 -2.57
CA LYS A 526 -5.69 -1.92 -3.49
C LYS A 526 -4.83 -2.39 -4.65
N LEU A 527 -4.88 -1.69 -5.77
CA LEU A 527 -4.16 -2.08 -7.00
C LEU A 527 -2.66 -1.78 -6.93
N GLY A 528 -1.88 -2.71 -6.41
CA GLY A 528 -0.41 -2.71 -6.58
C GLY A 528 0.02 -3.73 -7.64
N TYR A 529 1.08 -3.45 -8.41
CA TYR A 529 1.59 -4.42 -9.40
C TYR A 529 1.82 -5.80 -8.79
N GLY A 530 2.48 -5.88 -7.62
CA GLY A 530 2.74 -7.16 -6.94
C GLY A 530 1.44 -7.94 -6.68
N THR A 531 0.47 -7.30 -6.03
CA THR A 531 -0.85 -7.88 -5.76
C THR A 531 -1.58 -8.30 -7.04
N VAL A 532 -1.65 -7.41 -8.04
CA VAL A 532 -2.31 -7.69 -9.32
C VAL A 532 -1.65 -8.88 -10.02
N SER A 533 -0.31 -8.91 -10.07
CA SER A 533 0.43 -9.99 -10.72
C SER A 533 0.17 -11.35 -10.06
N GLU A 534 0.11 -11.40 -8.72
CA GLU A 534 -0.18 -12.61 -7.96
C GLU A 534 -1.64 -13.05 -8.11
N CYS A 535 -2.59 -12.10 -8.18
CA CYS A 535 -4.00 -12.39 -8.49
C CYS A 535 -4.17 -13.00 -9.88
N VAL A 536 -3.55 -12.41 -10.91
CA VAL A 536 -3.60 -12.93 -12.27
C VAL A 536 -2.98 -14.32 -12.35
N GLU A 537 -1.81 -14.54 -11.74
CA GLU A 537 -1.14 -15.85 -11.75
C GLU A 537 -1.94 -16.95 -11.02
N SER A 538 -2.58 -16.59 -9.91
CA SER A 538 -3.35 -17.52 -9.08
C SER A 538 -4.82 -17.62 -9.50
N CYS A 539 -5.24 -16.89 -10.53
CA CYS A 539 -6.63 -16.71 -10.98
C CYS A 539 -7.57 -16.33 -9.82
N THR A 540 -7.10 -15.49 -8.89
CA THR A 540 -7.89 -15.03 -7.74
C THR A 540 -8.67 -13.78 -8.14
N PRO A 541 -10.01 -13.81 -8.12
CA PRO A 541 -10.82 -12.61 -8.28
C PRO A 541 -10.39 -11.51 -7.31
N PHE A 542 -10.40 -10.26 -7.77
CA PHE A 542 -9.88 -9.13 -7.04
C PHE A 542 -10.93 -8.01 -6.99
N VAL A 543 -11.49 -7.83 -5.79
CA VAL A 543 -12.23 -6.64 -5.40
C VAL A 543 -11.25 -5.55 -5.01
N TYR A 544 -11.21 -4.44 -5.74
CA TYR A 544 -10.29 -3.35 -5.46
C TYR A 544 -11.01 -2.06 -5.08
N VAL A 545 -10.43 -1.32 -4.14
CA VAL A 545 -10.82 0.06 -3.85
C VAL A 545 -10.02 0.98 -4.76
N SER A 546 -10.73 1.81 -5.53
CA SER A 546 -10.15 2.74 -6.50
C SER A 546 -9.20 3.72 -5.84
N ARG A 547 -8.11 4.12 -6.49
CA ARG A 547 -7.23 5.20 -6.00
C ARG A 547 -6.95 6.16 -7.15
N PRO A 548 -7.80 7.18 -7.32
CA PRO A 548 -7.82 7.95 -8.56
C PRO A 548 -6.51 8.73 -8.77
N LEU A 549 -5.79 9.12 -7.71
CA LEU A 549 -4.50 9.83 -7.77
C LEU A 549 -3.29 8.97 -8.16
N PHE A 550 -3.48 7.67 -8.39
CA PHE A 550 -2.42 6.76 -8.79
C PHE A 550 -2.53 6.45 -10.29
N ILE A 551 -1.75 7.17 -11.10
CA ILE A 551 -1.81 7.02 -12.57
C ILE A 551 -1.55 5.58 -13.02
N GLU A 552 -0.69 4.84 -12.30
CA GLU A 552 -0.39 3.44 -12.60
C GLU A 552 -1.61 2.52 -12.46
N GLU A 553 -2.57 2.93 -11.64
CA GLU A 553 -3.79 2.18 -11.41
C GLU A 553 -4.60 2.01 -12.71
N HIS A 554 -4.68 3.03 -13.55
CA HIS A 554 -5.41 2.93 -14.81
C HIS A 554 -4.83 1.84 -15.73
N GLY A 555 -3.51 1.68 -15.75
CA GLY A 555 -2.85 0.59 -16.48
C GLY A 555 -3.17 -0.78 -15.88
N LEU A 556 -3.17 -0.89 -14.55
CA LEU A 556 -3.52 -2.13 -13.85
C LEU A 556 -5.00 -2.51 -13.99
N ARG A 557 -5.93 -1.54 -14.02
CA ARG A 557 -7.35 -1.77 -14.29
C ARG A 557 -7.54 -2.41 -15.66
N LEU A 558 -6.92 -1.86 -16.71
CA LEU A 558 -6.96 -2.46 -18.06
C LEU A 558 -6.45 -3.90 -18.07
N LEU A 559 -5.42 -4.21 -17.28
CA LEU A 559 -4.93 -5.59 -17.15
C LEU A 559 -5.95 -6.49 -16.44
N LEU A 560 -6.53 -6.06 -15.32
CA LEU A 560 -7.53 -6.84 -14.59
C LEU A 560 -8.81 -7.07 -15.39
N ASP A 561 -9.23 -6.07 -16.17
CA ASP A 561 -10.39 -6.15 -17.06
C ASP A 561 -10.14 -7.17 -18.19
N HIS A 562 -8.94 -7.13 -18.80
CA HIS A 562 -8.53 -8.11 -19.81
C HIS A 562 -8.48 -9.54 -19.26
N GLU A 563 -7.97 -9.71 -18.04
CA GLU A 563 -7.85 -11.03 -17.39
C GLU A 563 -9.17 -11.49 -16.74
N GLY A 564 -10.20 -10.64 -16.69
CA GLY A 564 -11.53 -10.98 -16.17
C GLY A 564 -11.62 -11.18 -14.66
N VAL A 565 -10.65 -10.65 -13.91
CA VAL A 565 -10.55 -10.86 -12.44
C VAL A 565 -10.89 -9.63 -11.62
N GLY A 566 -11.05 -8.44 -12.21
CA GLY A 566 -11.31 -7.20 -11.50
C GLY A 566 -12.79 -6.92 -11.18
N VAL A 567 -13.06 -6.45 -9.97
CA VAL A 567 -14.33 -5.82 -9.57
C VAL A 567 -14.01 -4.57 -8.74
N GLU A 568 -14.51 -3.41 -9.15
CA GLU A 568 -14.33 -2.17 -8.40
C GLU A 568 -15.31 -2.08 -7.23
N MET A 569 -14.84 -1.54 -6.11
CA MET A 569 -15.63 -1.15 -4.95
C MET A 569 -15.42 0.35 -4.68
N ALA A 570 -16.52 1.09 -4.53
CA ALA A 570 -16.44 2.50 -4.19
C ALA A 570 -15.90 2.70 -2.76
N HIS A 571 -15.26 3.84 -2.50
CA HIS A 571 -14.75 4.16 -1.16
C HIS A 571 -15.86 4.13 -0.12
N GLU A 572 -17.04 4.65 -0.46
CA GLU A 572 -18.19 4.71 0.44
C GLU A 572 -18.69 3.31 0.81
N GLU A 573 -18.71 2.37 -0.13
CA GLU A 573 -19.09 0.98 0.12
C GLU A 573 -18.05 0.29 1.00
N TYR A 574 -16.77 0.54 0.73
CA TYR A 574 -15.67 0.01 1.54
C TYR A 574 -15.72 0.53 2.98
N GLU A 575 -15.87 1.84 3.16
CA GLU A 575 -15.92 2.50 4.46
C GLU A 575 -17.20 2.14 5.23
N ALA A 576 -18.33 1.94 4.54
CA ALA A 576 -19.58 1.51 5.17
C ALA A 576 -19.58 0.02 5.60
N GLY A 577 -18.59 -0.77 5.18
CA GLY A 577 -18.54 -2.22 5.46
C GLY A 577 -19.45 -3.06 4.55
N GLU A 578 -19.93 -2.48 3.44
CA GLU A 578 -20.84 -3.11 2.47
C GLU A 578 -20.09 -4.00 1.46
N TRP A 579 -19.25 -4.90 1.97
CA TRP A 579 -18.33 -5.65 1.12
C TRP A 579 -18.97 -6.87 0.45
N ALA A 580 -19.95 -7.47 1.12
CA ALA A 580 -20.55 -8.74 0.72
C ALA A 580 -21.02 -8.78 -0.74
N ALA A 581 -21.66 -7.72 -1.22
CA ALA A 581 -22.18 -7.67 -2.60
C ALA A 581 -21.06 -7.77 -3.65
N ARG A 582 -19.99 -6.98 -3.50
CA ARG A 582 -18.83 -6.99 -4.40
C ARG A 582 -18.04 -8.30 -4.31
N ILE A 583 -17.96 -8.91 -3.12
CA ILE A 583 -17.30 -10.20 -2.94
C ILE A 583 -18.08 -11.30 -3.69
N ARG A 584 -19.42 -11.34 -3.58
CA ARG A 584 -20.25 -12.30 -4.33
C ARG A 584 -20.08 -12.13 -5.83
N GLU A 585 -20.04 -10.89 -6.30
CA GLU A 585 -19.84 -10.57 -7.70
C GLU A 585 -18.46 -11.05 -8.21
N ALA A 586 -17.38 -10.74 -7.50
CA ALA A 586 -16.04 -11.18 -7.87
C ALA A 586 -15.90 -12.70 -7.86
N TRP A 587 -16.46 -13.36 -6.84
CA TRP A 587 -16.51 -14.82 -6.77
C TRP A 587 -17.26 -15.41 -7.97
N ALA A 588 -18.45 -14.91 -8.29
CA ALA A 588 -19.24 -15.39 -9.42
C ALA A 588 -18.49 -15.26 -10.76
N ARG A 589 -17.70 -14.20 -10.94
CA ARG A 589 -16.90 -13.97 -12.14
C ARG A 589 -15.71 -14.92 -12.28
N GLY A 590 -14.94 -15.16 -11.21
CA GLY A 590 -13.65 -15.88 -11.34
C GLY A 590 -13.55 -17.24 -10.64
N ALA A 591 -14.58 -17.72 -9.92
CA ALA A 591 -14.52 -19.00 -9.22
C ALA A 591 -14.18 -20.20 -10.13
N GLN A 592 -14.65 -20.18 -11.37
CA GLN A 592 -14.36 -21.26 -12.33
C GLN A 592 -12.87 -21.29 -12.70
N ALA A 593 -12.31 -20.16 -13.15
CA ALA A 593 -10.90 -20.04 -13.48
C ALA A 593 -10.01 -20.38 -12.26
N LYS A 594 -10.44 -19.98 -11.05
CA LYS A 594 -9.76 -20.32 -9.81
C LYS A 594 -9.70 -21.83 -9.57
N ARG A 595 -10.82 -22.55 -9.75
CA ARG A 595 -10.88 -24.01 -9.61
C ARG A 595 -9.99 -24.71 -10.62
N GLU A 596 -10.06 -24.29 -11.88
CA GLU A 596 -9.21 -24.84 -12.95
C GLU A 596 -7.73 -24.65 -12.65
N ARG A 597 -7.34 -23.45 -12.20
CA ARG A 597 -5.96 -23.18 -11.80
C ARG A 597 -5.51 -24.08 -10.66
N ARG A 598 -6.35 -24.30 -9.65
CA ARG A 598 -6.05 -25.23 -8.52
C ARG A 598 -5.98 -26.70 -8.96
N ALA A 599 -6.71 -27.08 -10.01
CA ALA A 599 -6.64 -28.41 -10.61
C ALA A 599 -5.40 -28.61 -11.51
N GLY A 600 -4.52 -27.60 -11.63
CA GLY A 600 -3.31 -27.67 -12.44
C GLY A 600 -3.52 -27.29 -13.91
N VAL A 601 -4.70 -26.78 -14.28
CA VAL A 601 -4.92 -26.21 -15.61
C VAL A 601 -4.12 -24.91 -15.69
N ARG A 602 -3.05 -24.95 -16.49
CA ARG A 602 -2.12 -23.83 -16.64
C ARG A 602 -2.44 -23.07 -17.92
N VAL A 603 -2.96 -21.86 -17.77
CA VAL A 603 -3.29 -20.99 -18.92
C VAL A 603 -2.01 -20.42 -19.55
N VAL A 604 -1.00 -20.05 -18.74
CA VAL A 604 0.29 -19.51 -19.21
C VAL A 604 1.44 -20.03 -18.34
N ASP A 605 2.53 -20.52 -18.97
CA ASP A 605 3.76 -20.84 -18.24
C ASP A 605 4.62 -19.60 -18.01
N ARG A 606 4.33 -18.88 -16.92
CA ARG A 606 5.07 -17.66 -16.55
C ARG A 606 6.53 -17.93 -16.19
N VAL A 607 6.86 -19.13 -15.71
CA VAL A 607 8.25 -19.50 -15.37
C VAL A 607 9.07 -19.64 -16.65
N ALA A 608 8.53 -20.34 -17.65
CA ALA A 608 9.17 -20.45 -18.96
C ALA A 608 9.33 -19.06 -19.60
N LYS A 609 8.29 -18.22 -19.57
CA LYS A 609 8.34 -16.86 -20.13
C LYS A 609 9.36 -15.95 -19.41
N GLY A 610 9.45 -16.04 -18.08
CA GLY A 610 10.46 -15.31 -17.31
C GLY A 610 11.88 -15.75 -17.65
N ARG A 611 12.10 -17.05 -17.87
CA ARG A 611 13.38 -17.59 -18.37
C ARG A 611 13.69 -17.11 -19.79
N GLU A 612 12.73 -17.16 -20.71
CA GLU A 612 12.91 -16.65 -22.09
C GLU A 612 13.32 -15.16 -22.07
N MET A 613 12.71 -14.35 -21.21
CA MET A 613 13.08 -12.94 -21.04
C MET A 613 14.50 -12.78 -20.46
N ALA A 614 14.91 -13.62 -19.51
CA ALA A 614 16.25 -13.59 -18.94
C ALA A 614 17.32 -13.97 -19.99
N GLU A 615 17.07 -15.02 -20.79
CA GLU A 615 17.93 -15.41 -21.92
C GLU A 615 18.02 -14.31 -22.98
N PHE A 616 16.91 -13.61 -23.24
CA PHE A 616 16.89 -12.46 -24.14
C PHE A 616 17.78 -11.31 -23.62
N VAL A 617 17.69 -10.98 -22.32
CA VAL A 617 18.53 -9.94 -21.70
C VAL A 617 20.02 -10.29 -21.79
N VAL A 618 20.41 -11.51 -21.43
CA VAL A 618 21.80 -11.98 -21.52
C VAL A 618 22.32 -11.86 -22.95
N ARG A 619 21.56 -12.35 -23.93
CA ARG A 619 21.94 -12.28 -25.35
C ARG A 619 22.09 -10.85 -25.84
N TRP A 620 21.19 -9.95 -25.44
CA TRP A 620 21.26 -8.54 -25.83
C TRP A 620 22.52 -7.85 -25.26
N VAL A 621 22.95 -8.19 -24.04
CA VAL A 621 24.20 -7.69 -23.46
C VAL A 621 25.43 -8.27 -24.17
N ASP A 622 25.42 -9.56 -24.52
CA ASP A 622 26.49 -10.17 -25.30
C ASP A 622 26.63 -9.55 -26.70
N GLU A 623 25.49 -9.28 -27.36
CA GLU A 623 25.43 -8.58 -28.65
C GLU A 623 26.00 -7.15 -28.53
N TRP A 624 25.65 -6.43 -27.47
CA TRP A 624 26.19 -5.10 -27.19
C TRP A 624 27.72 -5.12 -27.07
N ALA A 625 28.27 -6.01 -26.24
CA ALA A 625 29.71 -6.13 -26.02
C ALA A 625 30.47 -6.56 -27.30
N SER A 626 29.88 -7.45 -28.11
CA SER A 626 30.50 -7.92 -29.35
C SER A 626 30.69 -6.79 -30.38
N HIS A 627 29.68 -5.92 -30.53
CA HIS A 627 29.77 -4.77 -31.43
C HIS A 627 30.73 -3.67 -30.93
N GLU A 628 30.95 -3.55 -29.61
CA GLU A 628 31.99 -2.65 -29.08
C GLU A 628 33.40 -3.09 -29.49
N ILE A 629 33.66 -4.39 -29.51
CA ILE A 629 34.96 -4.95 -29.93
C ILE A 629 35.18 -4.73 -31.42
N GLU A 630 34.19 -5.05 -32.26
CA GLU A 630 34.28 -4.87 -33.72
C GLU A 630 34.44 -3.40 -34.13
N GLY A 631 33.75 -2.47 -33.45
CA GLY A 631 33.86 -1.03 -33.70
C GLY A 631 35.17 -0.40 -33.21
N SER A 632 35.95 -1.08 -32.37
CA SER A 632 37.26 -0.60 -31.88
C SER A 632 38.46 -1.01 -32.75
N GLY A 633 38.22 -1.83 -33.77
CA GLY A 633 39.25 -2.37 -34.68
C GLY A 633 39.34 -1.70 -36.05
N GLN A 634 38.68 -0.55 -36.27
CA GLN A 634 38.74 0.23 -37.52
C GLN A 634 39.46 1.57 -37.36
#